data_AF-A0A563W1Y4-F1
#
_entry.id   AF-A0A563W1Y4-F1
#
_cell.length_a   1.000
_cell.length_b   1.000
_cell.length_c   1.000
_cell.angle_alpha   90.00
_cell.angle_beta   90.00
_cell.angle_gamma   90.00
#
_symmetry.space_group_name_H-M   'P 1'
#
loop_
_entity.id
_entity.type
_entity.pdbx_description
1 polymer ?
#
loop_
_entity_poly.entity_id
_entity_poly.type
_entity_poly.pdbx_seq_one_letter_code
_entity_poly.pdbx_strand_id
1 'polypeptide(L)'
;MSILAPPSIRQNQLSPSDYEECCTRRGLNPSWIKAGCQTQNQTQATDYLGYPAKSGGILIEGANGQGQLRPHKPWSNKPGQKAPKYRTALGDEYDALLPAHPTDKYHWNHLSSLKQKCYKINDIPLLIITEGGFKAIALCSHELPTLALLEVEMGLTSSKDDPQGKRYLVPELERFAKEGFGFIFAFDADTYTKKPVKQALIKLARQIQKYNVPVYNLPEWDESDGKGVDDFVQNKGIEEFRKQLLSQAYCFDDWYEKYGEDAFTTVGGNKIPKPDLVGAEIAEQYSDRWVYCDELKTWLTYSLETEGIWTLVSKDYLAAEIHAILKARNITGYGTNAYVENIIGTLKRELFIRKWDEKSSTDWLPFKNGVLELATNKLHEHNPGFKFTWQLPRDYTVVENGWQSIDNWLNEATKGNSEYKELLLCFAAAVLRGRNDLQKFLHLIGGGGSGKSTFTTLLTALVGESNTATMNLSELEDKHEIARIFGKRLVVLPDQDKAPRKMSNFKRLTGQDRLSGRRLFENGFEYVFGGLTVVTSNFPIFHTNLGSWLTRRVSMIPFDYQCPKHQKRDLMKDFEGELGAFTSYLLSIPEAEIEAVLKGVGDRKLSATVWESQIRSDGLAAWVNEWVIQDSTGCVPIGSNAHEWKIAEDYDATCSTLYGSYTLYCQQTKRSAKSPQNFSAELLELTNRTLGWSTEKARVKIAGKTVRVIKGLKLRELYDNEPTYEEILQGDNQGDRGGDNSGDNQGDNLKVPPDKEGEGSSPGVSPGVYEPRDNSDNLHSNFESTEKNFSLSDKSGTEKEEKDKNYQTTKLNEEPPRNTVVNNSFSGTPREEVSNKNASNKSSLAPAPVTIPTQQRVEAVSPSLDKPPVVTQVVTTPVTQVVTPQINWKTYPYNSSDSTTLENRALKVKERILNCSTSNDLIKLLATTSASEPEINWLKENYLSSAEKQQLTLIENSTQGNLFLVPERSSVIEYKMSEIIESIDIQMNRVGWSKEKGRQYLMETYGKKSRIHLSDNELLEFRDYLKSLE
;
A
#
# COMPACT_ATOMS: atom_id res chain seq x y z
N MET A 1 -26.60 56.69 -21.21
CA MET A 1 -25.33 57.20 -21.80
C MET A 1 -25.67 58.29 -22.80
N SER A 2 -24.70 59.14 -23.18
CA SER A 2 -24.91 60.25 -24.11
C SER A 2 -25.14 59.79 -25.54
N ILE A 3 -26.09 60.43 -26.23
CA ILE A 3 -26.31 60.23 -27.67
C ILE A 3 -25.24 61.03 -28.42
N LEU A 4 -24.28 60.33 -29.04
CA LEU A 4 -23.32 60.95 -29.97
C LEU A 4 -23.95 61.09 -31.36
N ALA A 5 -23.70 62.22 -32.02
CA ALA A 5 -24.24 62.49 -33.35
C ALA A 5 -23.50 61.70 -34.45
N PRO A 6 -24.20 61.19 -35.48
CA PRO A 6 -23.59 60.36 -36.52
C PRO A 6 -22.73 61.20 -37.48
N PRO A 7 -21.61 60.65 -38.00
CA PRO A 7 -20.70 61.37 -38.89
C PRO A 7 -21.32 61.69 -40.26
N SER A 8 -20.79 62.74 -40.90
CA SER A 8 -21.12 63.11 -42.28
C SER A 8 -20.47 62.17 -43.29
N ILE A 9 -21.19 61.85 -44.37
CA ILE A 9 -20.66 61.03 -45.48
C ILE A 9 -19.45 61.74 -46.11
N ARG A 10 -18.25 61.18 -45.91
CA ARG A 10 -17.05 61.58 -46.66
C ARG A 10 -17.16 61.03 -48.08
N GLN A 11 -16.95 61.86 -49.10
CA GLN A 11 -16.76 61.36 -50.46
C GLN A 11 -15.35 60.80 -50.58
N ASN A 12 -15.21 59.48 -50.41
CA ASN A 12 -13.92 58.82 -50.46
C ASN A 12 -13.37 58.83 -51.89
N GLN A 13 -12.20 59.45 -52.07
CA GLN A 13 -11.54 59.54 -53.36
C GLN A 13 -10.61 58.34 -53.58
N LEU A 14 -10.75 57.72 -54.75
CA LEU A 14 -9.91 56.63 -55.23
C LEU A 14 -9.05 57.15 -56.39
N SER A 15 -7.80 56.70 -56.46
CA SER A 15 -6.97 56.93 -57.64
C SER A 15 -7.53 56.20 -58.86
N PRO A 16 -7.24 56.64 -60.09
CA PRO A 16 -7.68 55.93 -61.29
C PRO A 16 -7.24 54.45 -61.33
N SER A 17 -6.05 54.15 -60.80
CA SER A 17 -5.51 52.78 -60.76
C SER A 17 -6.19 51.92 -59.68
N ASP A 18 -6.53 52.48 -58.52
CA ASP A 18 -7.29 51.77 -57.48
C ASP A 18 -8.75 51.55 -57.91
N TYR A 19 -9.32 52.51 -58.63
CA TYR A 19 -10.64 52.40 -59.23
C TYR A 19 -10.68 51.31 -60.31
N GLU A 20 -9.67 51.22 -61.18
CA GLU A 20 -9.53 50.15 -62.17
C GLU A 20 -9.35 48.76 -61.50
N GLU A 21 -8.48 48.66 -60.48
CA GLU A 21 -8.26 47.44 -59.71
C GLU A 21 -9.54 46.95 -59.00
N CYS A 22 -10.37 47.84 -58.46
CA CYS A 22 -11.62 47.46 -57.79
C CYS A 22 -12.79 47.25 -58.76
N CYS A 23 -13.03 48.17 -59.69
CA CYS A 23 -14.23 48.15 -60.52
C CYS A 23 -14.04 47.34 -61.80
N THR A 24 -12.90 47.50 -62.48
CA THR A 24 -12.65 46.84 -63.78
C THR A 24 -12.10 45.43 -63.59
N ARG A 25 -11.09 45.25 -62.72
CA ARG A 25 -10.42 43.94 -62.55
C ARG A 25 -11.16 42.98 -61.62
N ARG A 26 -11.83 43.51 -60.59
CA ARG A 26 -12.60 42.72 -59.60
C ARG A 26 -14.12 42.79 -59.79
N GLY A 27 -14.59 43.49 -60.83
CA GLY A 27 -16.02 43.63 -61.14
C GLY A 27 -16.88 44.33 -60.07
N LEU A 28 -16.29 44.95 -59.05
CA LEU A 28 -17.02 45.46 -57.89
C LEU A 28 -17.80 46.74 -58.23
N ASN A 29 -19.01 46.87 -57.69
CA ASN A 29 -19.92 47.97 -58.02
C ASN A 29 -19.31 49.35 -57.70
N PRO A 30 -19.14 50.25 -58.71
CA PRO A 30 -18.49 51.55 -58.51
C PRO A 30 -19.12 52.48 -57.48
N SER A 31 -20.42 52.33 -57.19
CA SER A 31 -21.12 53.15 -56.19
C SER A 31 -20.74 52.75 -54.77
N TRP A 32 -20.78 51.45 -54.46
CA TRP A 32 -20.36 50.89 -53.18
C TRP A 32 -18.85 51.08 -52.93
N ILE A 33 -18.03 50.91 -53.97
CA ILE A 33 -16.58 51.14 -53.88
C ILE A 33 -16.26 52.61 -53.55
N LYS A 34 -16.99 53.58 -54.10
CA LYS A 34 -16.85 55.01 -53.73
C LYS A 34 -17.40 55.35 -52.33
N ALA A 35 -18.27 54.51 -51.77
CA ALA A 35 -18.81 54.69 -50.43
C ALA A 35 -17.86 54.14 -49.35
N GLY A 36 -17.35 52.92 -49.55
CA GLY A 36 -16.56 52.18 -48.54
C GLY A 36 -15.05 52.11 -48.77
N CYS A 37 -14.48 52.71 -49.83
CA CYS A 37 -13.04 52.60 -50.11
C CYS A 37 -12.37 53.93 -50.47
N GLN A 38 -11.17 54.17 -49.93
CA GLN A 38 -10.36 55.37 -50.15
C GLN A 38 -8.91 55.00 -50.51
N THR A 39 -8.28 55.71 -51.45
CA THR A 39 -6.81 55.61 -51.64
C THR A 39 -6.09 56.38 -50.55
N GLN A 40 -5.16 55.71 -49.85
CA GLN A 40 -4.25 56.31 -48.89
C GLN A 40 -2.81 56.32 -49.43
N ASN A 41 -2.12 57.45 -49.30
CA ASN A 41 -0.67 57.50 -49.49
C ASN A 41 0.07 56.84 -48.31
N GLN A 42 1.40 56.69 -48.39
CA GLN A 42 2.18 55.98 -47.36
C GLN A 42 2.14 56.66 -45.97
N THR A 43 2.03 57.99 -45.92
CA THR A 43 1.90 58.74 -44.66
C THR A 43 0.52 58.47 -44.05
N GLN A 44 -0.56 58.69 -44.80
CA GLN A 44 -1.94 58.43 -44.35
C GLN A 44 -2.14 56.96 -43.93
N ALA A 45 -1.50 56.02 -44.64
CA ALA A 45 -1.49 54.60 -44.30
C ALA A 45 -0.71 54.31 -43.00
N THR A 46 0.31 55.09 -42.68
CA THR A 46 1.04 55.01 -41.39
C THR A 46 0.19 55.59 -40.26
N ASP A 47 -0.43 56.75 -40.50
CA ASP A 47 -1.28 57.45 -39.54
C ASP A 47 -2.49 56.59 -39.14
N TYR A 48 -3.17 55.97 -40.13
CA TYR A 48 -4.27 55.03 -39.89
C TYR A 48 -3.83 53.78 -39.13
N LEU A 49 -2.69 53.18 -39.49
CA LEU A 49 -2.26 51.91 -38.89
C LEU A 49 -1.68 52.07 -37.47
N GLY A 50 -1.23 53.27 -37.08
CA GLY A 50 -0.49 53.47 -35.83
C GLY A 50 0.93 52.85 -35.84
N TYR A 51 1.41 52.40 -37.02
CA TYR A 51 2.77 51.91 -37.22
C TYR A 51 3.25 52.15 -38.66
N PRO A 52 4.58 52.27 -38.90
CA PRO A 52 5.12 52.60 -40.22
C PRO A 52 4.67 51.68 -41.35
N ALA A 53 3.92 52.24 -42.30
CA ALA A 53 3.54 51.57 -43.53
C ALA A 53 4.71 51.59 -44.54
N LYS A 54 4.90 50.50 -45.31
CA LYS A 54 5.95 50.43 -46.36
C LYS A 54 5.43 50.75 -47.77
N SER A 55 4.14 51.02 -47.90
CA SER A 55 3.50 51.59 -49.10
C SER A 55 2.16 52.21 -48.70
N GLY A 56 1.59 53.03 -49.60
CA GLY A 56 0.16 53.36 -49.54
C GLY A 56 -0.73 52.15 -49.84
N GLY A 57 -2.03 52.38 -49.98
CA GLY A 57 -2.97 51.32 -50.28
C GLY A 57 -4.41 51.79 -50.46
N ILE A 58 -5.32 50.82 -50.53
CA ILE A 58 -6.76 51.06 -50.49
C ILE A 58 -7.22 50.79 -49.05
N LEU A 59 -7.68 51.82 -48.34
CA LEU A 59 -8.42 51.66 -47.09
C LEU A 59 -9.84 51.22 -47.44
N ILE A 60 -10.31 50.15 -46.81
CA ILE A 60 -11.70 49.71 -46.82
C ILE A 60 -12.26 50.03 -45.43
N GLU A 61 -13.31 50.83 -45.35
CA GLU A 61 -13.90 51.34 -44.10
C GLU A 61 -15.41 51.06 -44.07
N GLY A 62 -15.89 50.51 -42.96
CA GLY A 62 -17.30 50.21 -42.73
C GLY A 62 -18.10 51.40 -42.21
N ALA A 63 -19.43 51.31 -42.28
CA ALA A 63 -20.35 52.29 -41.72
C ALA A 63 -20.26 52.42 -40.18
N ASN A 64 -19.63 51.45 -39.51
CA ASN A 64 -19.31 51.44 -38.08
C ASN A 64 -17.84 51.84 -37.78
N GLY A 65 -17.06 52.31 -38.76
CA GLY A 65 -15.67 52.75 -38.59
C GLY A 65 -14.62 51.63 -38.58
N GLN A 66 -15.02 50.37 -38.42
CA GLN A 66 -14.14 49.20 -38.58
C GLN A 66 -13.52 49.17 -39.99
N GLY A 67 -12.23 48.87 -40.10
CA GLY A 67 -11.52 48.99 -41.37
C GLY A 67 -10.29 48.11 -41.56
N GLN A 68 -9.83 48.02 -42.82
CA GLN A 68 -8.58 47.38 -43.21
C GLN A 68 -7.92 48.12 -44.36
N LEU A 69 -6.61 48.35 -44.26
CA LEU A 69 -5.78 48.80 -45.38
C LEU A 69 -5.31 47.60 -46.21
N ARG A 70 -5.60 47.58 -47.51
CA ARG A 70 -4.92 46.75 -48.50
C ARG A 70 -3.71 47.51 -49.07
N PRO A 71 -2.46 47.24 -48.64
CA PRO A 71 -1.29 47.94 -49.15
C PRO A 71 -1.03 47.61 -50.63
N HIS A 72 -0.60 48.60 -51.42
CA HIS A 72 -0.21 48.44 -52.83
C HIS A 72 0.97 47.48 -52.99
N LYS A 73 1.89 47.48 -52.02
CA LYS A 73 3.03 46.55 -51.95
C LYS A 73 3.04 45.88 -50.57
N PRO A 74 2.43 44.69 -50.41
CA PRO A 74 2.46 43.93 -49.17
C PRO A 74 3.88 43.71 -48.64
N TRP A 75 4.06 43.87 -47.32
CA TRP A 75 5.34 43.64 -46.65
C TRP A 75 5.22 42.68 -45.48
N SER A 76 6.26 41.88 -45.23
CA SER A 76 6.41 41.13 -43.99
C SER A 76 7.12 41.95 -42.90
N ASN A 77 6.87 41.57 -41.64
CA ASN A 77 7.56 42.07 -40.45
C ASN A 77 8.66 41.10 -39.97
N LYS A 78 8.77 39.89 -40.55
CA LYS A 78 9.76 38.85 -40.20
C LYS A 78 10.40 38.27 -41.48
N PRO A 79 11.73 38.03 -41.50
CA PRO A 79 12.39 37.33 -42.61
C PRO A 79 11.73 35.96 -42.87
N GLY A 80 11.61 35.57 -44.14
CA GLY A 80 11.06 34.27 -44.56
C GLY A 80 9.54 34.11 -44.46
N GLN A 81 8.80 35.01 -43.80
CA GLN A 81 7.33 34.93 -43.77
C GLN A 81 6.66 35.62 -44.96
N LYS A 82 5.58 35.01 -45.47
CA LYS A 82 4.71 35.57 -46.51
C LYS A 82 4.07 36.88 -46.02
N ALA A 83 4.10 37.91 -46.86
CA ALA A 83 3.48 39.19 -46.51
C ALA A 83 1.93 39.09 -46.44
N PRO A 84 1.28 39.60 -45.38
CA PRO A 84 -0.18 39.63 -45.29
C PRO A 84 -0.81 40.57 -46.32
N LYS A 85 -1.97 40.19 -46.85
CA LYS A 85 -2.72 40.89 -47.93
C LYS A 85 -3.41 42.18 -47.46
N TYR A 86 -3.74 42.26 -46.16
CA TYR A 86 -4.42 43.37 -45.50
C TYR A 86 -3.71 43.73 -44.18
N ARG A 87 -4.01 44.91 -43.64
CA ARG A 87 -3.46 45.46 -42.40
C ARG A 87 -4.56 46.17 -41.59
N THR A 88 -4.65 45.86 -40.30
CA THR A 88 -5.51 46.53 -39.31
C THR A 88 -4.65 47.45 -38.43
N ALA A 89 -5.28 48.46 -37.81
CA ALA A 89 -4.64 49.42 -36.92
C ALA A 89 -4.14 48.81 -35.59
N LEU A 90 -3.21 49.51 -34.93
CA LEU A 90 -2.63 49.08 -33.66
C LEU A 90 -3.49 49.49 -32.47
N GLY A 91 -3.97 48.50 -31.72
CA GLY A 91 -4.79 48.72 -30.51
C GLY A 91 -6.29 48.89 -30.79
N ASP A 92 -6.72 48.65 -32.02
CA ASP A 92 -8.12 48.65 -32.44
C ASP A 92 -8.88 47.47 -31.82
N GLU A 93 -10.07 47.70 -31.27
CA GLU A 93 -10.93 46.63 -30.74
C GLU A 93 -11.65 45.92 -31.90
N TYR A 94 -11.59 44.59 -31.93
CA TYR A 94 -12.04 43.82 -33.09
C TYR A 94 -13.57 43.73 -33.17
N ASP A 95 -14.14 44.12 -34.31
CA ASP A 95 -15.56 43.91 -34.63
C ASP A 95 -15.77 43.65 -36.14
N ALA A 96 -16.99 43.29 -36.52
CA ALA A 96 -17.36 43.05 -37.91
C ALA A 96 -17.39 44.36 -38.73
N LEU A 97 -16.79 44.35 -39.93
CA LEU A 97 -16.86 45.47 -40.85
C LEU A 97 -18.21 45.45 -41.59
N LEU A 98 -18.99 46.53 -41.47
CA LEU A 98 -20.29 46.70 -42.10
C LEU A 98 -20.18 47.56 -43.38
N PRO A 99 -20.28 47.00 -44.61
CA PRO A 99 -20.12 47.77 -45.85
C PRO A 99 -20.99 49.04 -45.93
N ALA A 100 -20.38 50.16 -46.30
CA ALA A 100 -21.07 51.44 -46.44
C ALA A 100 -22.00 51.46 -47.67
N HIS A 101 -23.32 51.57 -47.45
CA HIS A 101 -24.32 51.63 -48.51
C HIS A 101 -24.30 53.01 -49.21
N PRO A 102 -24.24 53.08 -50.56
CA PRO A 102 -23.92 54.32 -51.29
C PRO A 102 -24.96 55.44 -51.16
N THR A 103 -26.20 55.11 -50.80
CA THR A 103 -27.33 56.06 -50.70
C THR A 103 -28.08 56.03 -49.37
N ASP A 104 -27.74 55.12 -48.45
CA ASP A 104 -28.51 54.88 -47.21
C ASP A 104 -27.58 54.77 -46.01
N LYS A 105 -27.32 55.91 -45.34
CA LYS A 105 -26.48 55.95 -44.14
C LYS A 105 -27.07 55.22 -42.93
N TYR A 106 -28.33 54.75 -43.02
CA TYR A 106 -29.01 54.03 -41.95
C TYR A 106 -29.22 52.54 -42.29
N HIS A 107 -28.64 52.02 -43.38
CA HIS A 107 -28.83 50.65 -43.87
C HIS A 107 -28.73 49.58 -42.77
N TRP A 108 -27.66 49.63 -41.97
CA TRP A 108 -27.39 48.70 -40.85
C TRP A 108 -28.15 49.03 -39.55
N ASN A 109 -28.78 50.20 -39.47
CA ASN A 109 -29.46 50.70 -38.28
C ASN A 109 -31.00 50.58 -38.37
N HIS A 110 -31.58 50.60 -39.57
CA HIS A 110 -33.01 50.40 -39.80
C HIS A 110 -33.36 48.91 -39.91
N LEU A 111 -33.27 48.20 -38.78
CA LEU A 111 -33.38 46.74 -38.68
C LEU A 111 -34.63 46.16 -39.39
N SER A 112 -35.78 46.83 -39.32
CA SER A 112 -37.00 46.39 -40.00
C SER A 112 -36.88 46.37 -41.54
N SER A 113 -36.14 47.30 -42.13
CA SER A 113 -35.85 47.31 -43.57
C SER A 113 -34.72 46.33 -43.92
N LEU A 114 -33.73 46.18 -43.03
CA LEU A 114 -32.67 45.17 -43.19
C LEU A 114 -33.27 43.75 -43.23
N LYS A 115 -34.19 43.41 -42.32
CA LYS A 115 -34.95 42.12 -42.29
C LYS A 115 -35.84 41.87 -43.52
N GLN A 116 -36.14 42.90 -44.32
CA GLN A 116 -36.85 42.74 -45.60
C GLN A 116 -35.89 42.43 -46.77
N LYS A 117 -34.62 42.88 -46.68
CA LYS A 117 -33.56 42.64 -47.68
C LYS A 117 -32.78 41.35 -47.42
N CYS A 118 -32.74 40.87 -46.17
CA CYS A 118 -32.18 39.58 -45.81
C CYS A 118 -32.80 38.42 -46.62
N TYR A 119 -31.98 37.46 -47.03
CA TYR A 119 -32.47 36.14 -47.44
C TYR A 119 -33.19 35.47 -46.26
N LYS A 120 -34.16 34.59 -46.53
CA LYS A 120 -34.98 33.95 -45.50
C LYS A 120 -35.04 32.45 -45.66
N ILE A 121 -34.91 31.75 -44.53
CA ILE A 121 -35.24 30.33 -44.40
C ILE A 121 -36.21 30.22 -43.21
N ASN A 122 -37.34 29.53 -43.40
CA ASN A 122 -38.41 29.41 -42.41
C ASN A 122 -38.86 30.78 -41.82
N ASP A 123 -39.01 31.78 -42.70
CA ASP A 123 -39.29 33.20 -42.41
C ASP A 123 -38.26 33.97 -41.55
N ILE A 124 -37.22 33.31 -41.02
CA ILE A 124 -36.15 33.94 -40.25
C ILE A 124 -35.23 34.72 -41.21
N PRO A 125 -34.98 36.02 -40.98
CA PRO A 125 -34.08 36.83 -41.80
C PRO A 125 -32.62 36.49 -41.49
N LEU A 126 -31.84 36.21 -42.53
CA LEU A 126 -30.45 35.80 -42.45
C LEU A 126 -29.50 36.89 -42.98
N LEU A 127 -28.43 37.14 -42.23
CA LEU A 127 -27.30 37.99 -42.62
C LEU A 127 -26.15 37.12 -43.12
N ILE A 128 -25.52 37.48 -44.23
CA ILE A 128 -24.36 36.73 -44.75
C ILE A 128 -23.09 37.21 -44.02
N ILE A 129 -22.19 36.29 -43.65
CA ILE A 129 -20.86 36.59 -43.11
C ILE A 129 -19.81 36.01 -44.05
N THR A 130 -18.83 36.84 -44.43
CA THR A 130 -17.70 36.45 -45.28
C THR A 130 -16.38 37.05 -44.74
N GLU A 131 -15.26 36.76 -45.38
CA GLU A 131 -13.93 37.25 -45.00
C GLU A 131 -13.43 38.40 -45.90
N GLY A 132 -13.15 39.56 -45.30
CA GLY A 132 -12.59 40.74 -45.97
C GLY A 132 -13.62 41.60 -46.71
N GLY A 133 -13.46 42.93 -46.58
CA GLY A 133 -14.47 43.92 -46.97
C GLY A 133 -14.93 43.88 -48.45
N PHE A 134 -14.04 43.56 -49.40
CA PHE A 134 -14.42 43.48 -50.81
C PHE A 134 -15.45 42.37 -51.11
N LYS A 135 -15.41 41.24 -50.40
CA LYS A 135 -16.37 40.14 -50.58
C LYS A 135 -17.75 40.52 -50.10
N ALA A 136 -17.81 41.19 -48.95
CA ALA A 136 -19.05 41.73 -48.40
C ALA A 136 -19.63 42.86 -49.29
N ILE A 137 -18.78 43.74 -49.83
CA ILE A 137 -19.19 44.76 -50.81
C ILE A 137 -19.79 44.13 -52.07
N ALA A 138 -19.22 43.06 -52.60
CA ALA A 138 -19.74 42.36 -53.79
C ALA A 138 -21.19 41.91 -53.58
N LEU A 139 -21.45 41.13 -52.53
CA LEU A 139 -22.79 40.60 -52.22
C LEU A 139 -23.79 41.70 -51.80
N CYS A 140 -23.36 42.69 -51.01
CA CYS A 140 -24.20 43.84 -50.66
C CYS A 140 -24.66 44.63 -51.90
N SER A 141 -23.81 44.70 -52.93
CA SER A 141 -24.14 45.40 -54.17
C SER A 141 -25.20 44.69 -55.04
N HIS A 142 -25.56 43.46 -54.68
CA HIS A 142 -26.68 42.69 -55.25
C HIS A 142 -27.82 42.45 -54.24
N GLU A 143 -27.99 43.38 -53.30
CA GLU A 143 -29.05 43.41 -52.28
C GLU A 143 -29.04 42.24 -51.28
N LEU A 144 -27.88 41.58 -51.09
CA LEU A 144 -27.68 40.58 -50.03
C LEU A 144 -26.89 41.19 -48.86
N PRO A 145 -27.52 41.57 -47.74
CA PRO A 145 -26.80 42.20 -46.62
C PRO A 145 -25.73 41.26 -46.05
N THR A 146 -24.48 41.70 -46.17
CA THR A 146 -23.29 40.89 -45.90
C THR A 146 -22.29 41.64 -45.02
N LEU A 147 -21.82 40.99 -43.96
CA LEU A 147 -20.79 41.49 -43.04
C LEU A 147 -19.43 40.89 -43.41
N ALA A 148 -18.37 41.67 -43.26
CA ALA A 148 -17.00 41.17 -43.40
C ALA A 148 -16.33 40.98 -42.04
N LEU A 149 -15.90 39.77 -41.74
CA LEU A 149 -14.93 39.53 -40.67
C LEU A 149 -13.51 39.75 -41.19
N LEU A 150 -12.65 40.29 -40.33
CA LEU A 150 -11.27 40.63 -40.69
C LEU A 150 -10.39 39.37 -40.84
N GLU A 151 -10.65 38.36 -40.02
CA GLU A 151 -10.29 36.93 -40.15
C GLU A 151 -11.40 36.10 -39.45
N VAL A 152 -11.47 34.78 -39.67
CA VAL A 152 -12.57 33.95 -39.13
C VAL A 152 -12.61 33.92 -37.59
N GLU A 153 -11.46 33.96 -36.91
CA GLU A 153 -11.42 34.06 -35.44
C GLU A 153 -11.73 35.47 -34.89
N MET A 154 -11.97 36.47 -35.76
CA MET A 154 -12.24 37.88 -35.40
C MET A 154 -13.74 38.18 -35.30
N GLY A 155 -14.61 37.19 -35.48
CA GLY A 155 -16.01 37.28 -35.05
C GLY A 155 -16.19 37.06 -33.53
N LEU A 156 -15.10 36.87 -32.80
CA LEU A 156 -15.06 36.67 -31.35
C LEU A 156 -14.10 37.67 -30.68
N THR A 157 -14.40 38.08 -29.44
CA THR A 157 -13.58 39.01 -28.65
C THR A 157 -12.11 38.58 -28.55
N SER A 158 -11.19 39.53 -28.35
CA SER A 158 -9.75 39.22 -28.32
C SER A 158 -9.37 38.35 -27.11
N SER A 159 -8.35 37.50 -27.29
CA SER A 159 -7.86 36.58 -26.25
C SER A 159 -7.09 37.24 -25.10
N LYS A 160 -6.92 38.57 -25.13
CA LYS A 160 -6.40 39.36 -23.99
C LYS A 160 -7.50 39.80 -23.03
N ASP A 161 -8.71 39.96 -23.55
CA ASP A 161 -9.83 40.63 -22.89
C ASP A 161 -10.79 39.61 -22.23
N ASP A 162 -10.35 38.35 -22.23
CA ASP A 162 -10.99 37.18 -21.65
C ASP A 162 -9.92 36.33 -20.91
N PRO A 163 -9.56 36.68 -19.66
CA PRO A 163 -8.62 35.89 -18.86
C PRO A 163 -9.24 34.58 -18.32
N GLN A 164 -10.51 34.27 -18.63
CA GLN A 164 -11.20 33.04 -18.20
C GLN A 164 -11.37 32.00 -19.32
N GLY A 165 -10.96 32.31 -20.57
CA GLY A 165 -11.07 31.40 -21.72
C GLY A 165 -12.49 31.23 -22.30
N LYS A 166 -13.40 32.16 -21.99
CA LYS A 166 -14.80 32.21 -22.45
C LYS A 166 -15.03 33.30 -23.53
N ARG A 167 -14.25 33.32 -24.62
CA ARG A 167 -14.40 34.31 -25.73
C ARG A 167 -15.87 34.49 -26.12
N TYR A 168 -16.31 35.73 -26.26
CA TYR A 168 -17.70 36.11 -26.61
C TYR A 168 -17.79 36.54 -28.08
N LEU A 169 -19.00 36.84 -28.59
CA LEU A 169 -19.17 37.48 -29.90
C LEU A 169 -18.60 38.91 -29.88
N VAL A 170 -18.25 39.43 -31.05
CA VAL A 170 -17.95 40.86 -31.22
C VAL A 170 -19.24 41.71 -31.24
N PRO A 171 -19.19 43.01 -30.87
CA PRO A 171 -20.40 43.79 -30.56
C PRO A 171 -21.46 43.85 -31.66
N GLU A 172 -21.11 44.05 -32.94
CA GLU A 172 -22.11 44.07 -34.02
C GLU A 172 -22.72 42.68 -34.28
N LEU A 173 -21.95 41.58 -34.17
CA LEU A 173 -22.51 40.23 -34.27
C LEU A 173 -23.46 39.92 -33.11
N GLU A 174 -23.09 40.30 -31.88
CA GLU A 174 -23.94 40.17 -30.70
C GLU A 174 -25.24 40.97 -30.84
N ARG A 175 -25.15 42.20 -31.35
CA ARG A 175 -26.30 43.07 -31.64
C ARG A 175 -27.27 42.40 -32.62
N PHE A 176 -26.81 41.94 -33.78
CA PHE A 176 -27.69 41.31 -34.77
C PHE A 176 -28.26 39.96 -34.27
N ALA A 177 -27.49 39.17 -33.52
CA ALA A 177 -27.98 37.94 -32.91
C ALA A 177 -29.08 38.20 -31.87
N LYS A 178 -28.90 39.18 -30.97
CA LYS A 178 -29.92 39.64 -30.00
C LYS A 178 -31.19 40.15 -30.67
N GLU A 179 -31.04 40.79 -31.83
CA GLU A 179 -32.15 41.27 -32.66
C GLU A 179 -32.83 40.16 -33.48
N GLY A 180 -32.47 38.89 -33.31
CA GLY A 180 -33.15 37.76 -33.95
C GLY A 180 -32.87 37.63 -35.45
N PHE A 181 -31.70 38.07 -35.92
CA PHE A 181 -31.18 37.67 -37.23
C PHE A 181 -30.45 36.34 -37.11
N GLY A 182 -30.73 35.41 -38.03
CA GLY A 182 -29.85 34.26 -38.25
C GLY A 182 -28.69 34.62 -39.19
N PHE A 183 -27.80 33.67 -39.46
CA PHE A 183 -26.58 33.93 -40.22
C PHE A 183 -26.26 32.85 -41.26
N ILE A 184 -25.68 33.25 -42.40
CA ILE A 184 -25.15 32.35 -43.44
C ILE A 184 -23.63 32.54 -43.53
N PHE A 185 -22.85 31.48 -43.34
CA PHE A 185 -21.40 31.49 -43.48
C PHE A 185 -20.98 31.27 -44.94
N ALA A 186 -20.32 32.28 -45.51
CA ALA A 186 -19.92 32.39 -46.92
C ALA A 186 -18.43 32.73 -47.06
N PHE A 187 -17.58 31.90 -46.46
CA PHE A 187 -16.11 31.98 -46.53
C PHE A 187 -15.57 31.26 -47.78
N ASP A 188 -14.25 31.31 -48.02
CA ASP A 188 -13.63 30.72 -49.24
C ASP A 188 -13.95 29.24 -49.44
N ALA A 189 -14.01 28.81 -50.71
CA ALA A 189 -14.24 27.41 -51.09
C ALA A 189 -13.30 26.41 -50.41
N ASP A 190 -12.04 26.79 -50.13
CA ASP A 190 -11.07 25.90 -49.47
C ASP A 190 -11.28 25.74 -47.94
N THR A 191 -12.25 26.43 -47.35
CA THR A 191 -12.59 26.40 -45.92
C THR A 191 -12.93 24.98 -45.43
N TYR A 192 -13.58 24.18 -46.28
CA TYR A 192 -13.98 22.78 -45.99
C TYR A 192 -12.77 21.82 -45.91
N THR A 193 -11.57 22.27 -46.30
CA THR A 193 -10.33 21.46 -46.23
C THR A 193 -9.43 21.81 -45.03
N LYS A 194 -9.50 23.04 -44.52
CA LYS A 194 -8.56 23.55 -43.51
C LYS A 194 -9.10 23.42 -42.08
N LYS A 195 -8.66 22.39 -41.33
CA LYS A 195 -9.03 22.20 -39.91
C LYS A 195 -8.98 23.47 -39.04
N PRO A 196 -7.96 24.37 -39.11
CA PRO A 196 -7.98 25.60 -38.32
C PRO A 196 -9.14 26.55 -38.65
N VAL A 197 -9.56 26.62 -39.92
CA VAL A 197 -10.69 27.44 -40.36
C VAL A 197 -12.01 26.81 -39.92
N LYS A 198 -12.14 25.48 -40.04
CA LYS A 198 -13.28 24.73 -39.47
C LYS A 198 -13.43 24.99 -37.97
N GLN A 199 -12.33 24.91 -37.20
CA GLN A 199 -12.34 25.19 -35.76
C GLN A 199 -12.79 26.63 -35.46
N ALA A 200 -12.37 27.61 -36.27
CA ALA A 200 -12.82 29.00 -36.12
C ALA A 200 -14.33 29.15 -36.38
N LEU A 201 -14.84 28.55 -37.47
CA LEU A 201 -16.28 28.53 -37.78
C LEU A 201 -17.10 27.88 -36.66
N ILE A 202 -16.66 26.73 -36.13
CA ILE A 202 -17.38 26.00 -35.08
C ILE A 202 -17.46 26.83 -33.80
N LYS A 203 -16.38 27.52 -33.42
CA LYS A 203 -16.38 28.45 -32.27
C LYS A 203 -17.36 29.60 -32.50
N LEU A 204 -17.38 30.17 -33.71
CA LEU A 204 -18.26 31.30 -34.05
C LEU A 204 -19.74 30.88 -34.05
N ALA A 205 -20.09 29.82 -34.78
CA ALA A 205 -21.46 29.29 -34.87
C ALA A 205 -22.02 28.94 -33.49
N ARG A 206 -21.26 28.21 -32.66
CA ARG A 206 -21.69 27.85 -31.29
C ARG A 206 -21.80 29.04 -30.33
N GLN A 207 -21.24 30.20 -30.66
CA GLN A 207 -21.44 31.43 -29.91
C GLN A 207 -22.67 32.22 -30.41
N ILE A 208 -22.96 32.13 -31.71
CA ILE A 208 -24.20 32.67 -32.31
C ILE A 208 -25.42 31.84 -31.86
N GLN A 209 -25.35 30.50 -31.87
CA GLN A 209 -26.42 29.59 -31.45
C GLN A 209 -26.91 29.85 -30.00
N LYS A 210 -26.06 30.40 -29.11
CA LYS A 210 -26.45 30.80 -27.73
C LYS A 210 -27.54 31.87 -27.68
N TYR A 211 -27.75 32.61 -28.77
CA TYR A 211 -28.81 33.61 -28.90
C TYR A 211 -30.12 33.03 -29.46
N ASN A 212 -30.22 31.70 -29.60
CA ASN A 212 -31.35 30.97 -30.21
C ASN A 212 -31.69 31.44 -31.64
N VAL A 213 -30.69 31.91 -32.39
CA VAL A 213 -30.81 32.23 -33.82
C VAL A 213 -30.10 31.17 -34.67
N PRO A 214 -30.63 30.82 -35.86
CA PRO A 214 -30.07 29.75 -36.67
C PRO A 214 -28.80 30.20 -37.40
N VAL A 215 -27.89 29.25 -37.59
CA VAL A 215 -26.69 29.41 -38.42
C VAL A 215 -26.77 28.41 -39.57
N TYR A 216 -26.41 28.86 -40.76
CA TYR A 216 -26.38 28.09 -42.00
C TYR A 216 -25.00 28.21 -42.66
N ASN A 217 -24.65 27.22 -43.46
CA ASN A 217 -23.43 27.22 -44.27
C ASN A 217 -23.80 27.05 -45.74
N LEU A 218 -23.06 27.71 -46.64
CA LEU A 218 -23.15 27.40 -48.07
C LEU A 218 -22.72 25.93 -48.35
N PRO A 219 -23.06 25.34 -49.51
CA PRO A 219 -22.39 24.14 -49.97
C PRO A 219 -20.91 24.39 -50.30
N GLU A 220 -20.20 23.29 -50.47
CA GLU A 220 -18.87 23.24 -51.08
C GLU A 220 -19.00 23.40 -52.60
N TRP A 221 -18.11 24.17 -53.22
CA TRP A 221 -18.10 24.42 -54.68
C TRP A 221 -16.67 24.37 -55.24
N ASP A 222 -16.56 24.25 -56.56
CA ASP A 222 -15.27 24.09 -57.26
C ASP A 222 -14.45 25.40 -57.22
N GLU A 223 -13.18 25.34 -56.77
CA GLU A 223 -12.30 26.52 -56.74
C GLU A 223 -12.09 27.15 -58.14
N SER A 224 -12.27 26.39 -59.22
CA SER A 224 -12.17 26.91 -60.60
C SER A 224 -13.34 27.82 -61.01
N ASP A 225 -14.48 27.72 -60.32
CA ASP A 225 -15.61 28.65 -60.50
C ASP A 225 -15.36 29.98 -59.79
N GLY A 226 -14.46 30.02 -58.81
CA GLY A 226 -14.07 31.22 -58.07
C GLY A 226 -13.78 30.88 -56.62
N LYS A 227 -12.64 31.33 -56.07
CA LYS A 227 -12.20 30.93 -54.73
C LYS A 227 -13.01 31.62 -53.63
N GLY A 228 -13.12 32.94 -53.72
CA GLY A 228 -14.01 33.74 -52.88
C GLY A 228 -15.38 33.93 -53.51
N VAL A 229 -16.35 34.36 -52.70
CA VAL A 229 -17.69 34.71 -53.20
C VAL A 229 -17.68 35.97 -54.09
N ASP A 230 -16.65 36.82 -54.00
CA ASP A 230 -16.40 37.88 -55.00
C ASP A 230 -15.98 37.27 -56.35
N ASP A 231 -15.02 36.34 -56.34
CA ASP A 231 -14.57 35.65 -57.56
C ASP A 231 -15.72 34.85 -58.22
N PHE A 232 -16.52 34.11 -57.43
CA PHE A 232 -17.64 33.30 -57.94
C PHE A 232 -18.72 34.17 -58.59
N VAL A 233 -19.13 35.27 -57.95
CA VAL A 233 -20.14 36.18 -58.53
C VAL A 233 -19.58 36.91 -59.76
N GLN A 234 -18.28 37.21 -59.81
CA GLN A 234 -17.63 37.77 -61.00
C GLN A 234 -17.61 36.78 -62.18
N ASN A 235 -17.42 35.48 -61.92
CA ASN A 235 -17.30 34.44 -62.96
C ASN A 235 -18.64 33.84 -63.42
N LYS A 236 -19.60 33.65 -62.51
CA LYS A 236 -20.88 32.95 -62.75
C LYS A 236 -22.12 33.84 -62.65
N GLY A 237 -22.00 35.03 -62.08
CA GLY A 237 -23.11 35.95 -61.86
C GLY A 237 -23.96 35.61 -60.62
N ILE A 238 -24.69 36.62 -60.12
CA ILE A 238 -25.40 36.53 -58.84
C ILE A 238 -26.58 35.54 -58.85
N GLU A 239 -27.29 35.36 -59.97
CA GLU A 239 -28.44 34.45 -60.00
C GLU A 239 -28.01 32.99 -59.87
N GLU A 240 -26.85 32.63 -60.41
CA GLU A 240 -26.31 31.28 -60.25
C GLU A 240 -25.71 31.10 -58.85
N PHE A 241 -25.15 32.14 -58.22
CA PHE A 241 -24.81 32.13 -56.78
C PHE A 241 -26.05 31.88 -55.89
N ARG A 242 -27.18 32.54 -56.20
CA ARG A 242 -28.45 32.33 -55.48
C ARG A 242 -28.98 30.91 -55.65
N LYS A 243 -28.86 30.31 -56.85
CA LYS A 243 -29.39 29.00 -57.24
C LYS A 243 -28.50 27.79 -56.88
N GLN A 244 -27.18 27.96 -56.90
CA GLN A 244 -26.24 26.89 -56.56
C GLN A 244 -25.84 26.92 -55.08
N LEU A 245 -25.57 28.10 -54.52
CA LEU A 245 -25.03 28.21 -53.17
C LEU A 245 -26.10 28.62 -52.16
N LEU A 246 -26.81 29.74 -52.40
CA LEU A 246 -27.69 30.33 -51.38
C LEU A 246 -28.95 29.50 -51.10
N SER A 247 -29.61 28.97 -52.14
CA SER A 247 -30.77 28.09 -52.00
C SER A 247 -30.42 26.63 -51.64
N GLN A 248 -29.15 26.32 -51.48
CA GLN A 248 -28.65 25.01 -51.04
C GLN A 248 -27.90 25.11 -49.71
N ALA A 249 -28.08 26.20 -48.96
CA ALA A 249 -27.51 26.37 -47.64
C ALA A 249 -28.25 25.47 -46.61
N TYR A 250 -27.51 24.58 -45.95
CA TYR A 250 -27.97 23.66 -44.91
C TYR A 250 -27.58 24.20 -43.53
N CYS A 251 -28.19 23.66 -42.46
CA CYS A 251 -27.97 24.23 -41.13
C CYS A 251 -26.56 23.90 -40.63
N PHE A 252 -26.08 24.66 -39.64
CA PHE A 252 -24.75 24.47 -39.07
C PHE A 252 -24.56 23.07 -38.46
N ASP A 253 -25.63 22.44 -37.96
CA ASP A 253 -25.54 21.12 -37.35
C ASP A 253 -25.40 20.02 -38.42
N ASP A 254 -26.14 20.11 -39.55
CA ASP A 254 -25.89 19.28 -40.76
C ASP A 254 -24.46 19.47 -41.28
N TRP A 255 -23.96 20.72 -41.27
CA TRP A 255 -22.59 21.05 -41.66
C TRP A 255 -21.57 20.48 -40.68
N TYR A 256 -21.88 20.45 -39.40
CA TYR A 256 -21.00 19.91 -38.36
C TYR A 256 -20.85 18.39 -38.50
N GLU A 257 -21.92 17.65 -38.77
CA GLU A 257 -21.83 16.21 -39.06
C GLU A 257 -21.05 15.95 -40.36
N LYS A 258 -21.38 16.64 -41.46
CA LYS A 258 -20.77 16.38 -42.77
C LYS A 258 -19.31 16.85 -42.90
N TYR A 259 -18.96 17.96 -42.24
CA TYR A 259 -17.67 18.63 -42.42
C TYR A 259 -16.97 19.05 -41.12
N GLY A 260 -17.66 19.09 -39.98
CA GLY A 260 -17.15 19.64 -38.72
C GLY A 260 -16.53 18.62 -37.76
N GLU A 261 -16.93 17.35 -37.79
CA GLU A 261 -16.41 16.31 -36.87
C GLU A 261 -14.87 16.22 -36.89
N ASP A 262 -14.30 16.21 -38.09
CA ASP A 262 -12.86 16.09 -38.26
C ASP A 262 -12.07 17.34 -37.84
N ALA A 263 -12.74 18.48 -37.59
CA ALA A 263 -12.07 19.73 -37.22
C ALA A 263 -11.25 19.58 -35.91
N PHE A 264 -11.68 18.69 -35.01
CA PHE A 264 -10.98 18.38 -33.76
C PHE A 264 -10.28 17.01 -33.75
N THR A 265 -10.56 16.13 -34.72
CA THR A 265 -9.79 14.89 -34.88
C THR A 265 -8.45 15.18 -35.57
N THR A 266 -7.40 14.44 -35.19
CA THR A 266 -6.04 14.85 -35.56
C THR A 266 -5.14 13.74 -36.08
N VAL A 267 -4.66 13.95 -37.30
CA VAL A 267 -3.26 13.65 -37.64
C VAL A 267 -2.40 14.70 -36.90
N GLY A 268 -2.10 14.42 -35.62
CA GLY A 268 -1.27 15.26 -34.75
C GLY A 268 -2.02 16.32 -33.92
N GLY A 269 -2.31 16.00 -32.66
CA GLY A 269 -2.53 17.01 -31.61
C GLY A 269 -3.96 17.45 -31.32
N ASN A 270 -4.85 16.50 -31.00
CA ASN A 270 -5.96 16.79 -30.09
C ASN A 270 -5.34 17.46 -28.85
N LYS A 271 -5.70 18.70 -28.51
CA LYS A 271 -5.03 19.42 -27.42
C LYS A 271 -5.60 18.93 -26.09
N ILE A 272 -5.07 17.77 -25.67
CA ILE A 272 -5.41 17.10 -24.42
C ILE A 272 -5.40 18.16 -23.30
N PRO A 273 -6.42 18.21 -22.43
CA PRO A 273 -6.41 19.07 -21.26
C PRO A 273 -5.11 18.91 -20.48
N LYS A 274 -4.68 19.94 -19.73
CA LYS A 274 -3.43 19.81 -19.00
C LYS A 274 -3.57 18.80 -17.84
N PRO A 275 -2.52 18.01 -17.51
CA PRO A 275 -2.57 17.03 -16.42
C PRO A 275 -2.85 17.63 -15.03
N ASP A 276 -2.46 18.89 -14.80
CA ASP A 276 -2.69 19.61 -13.55
C ASP A 276 -4.17 19.97 -13.37
N LEU A 277 -4.83 20.49 -14.42
CA LEU A 277 -6.25 20.80 -14.39
C LEU A 277 -7.11 19.53 -14.20
N VAL A 278 -6.85 18.48 -14.99
CA VAL A 278 -7.59 17.22 -14.85
C VAL A 278 -7.29 16.53 -13.52
N GLY A 279 -6.06 16.66 -13.01
CA GLY A 279 -5.69 16.18 -11.67
C GLY A 279 -6.44 16.91 -10.55
N ALA A 280 -6.66 18.21 -10.66
CA ALA A 280 -7.46 18.98 -9.70
C ALA A 280 -8.95 18.62 -9.78
N GLU A 281 -9.53 18.53 -10.98
CA GLU A 281 -10.93 18.09 -11.18
C GLU A 281 -11.20 16.68 -10.62
N ILE A 282 -10.25 15.75 -10.77
CA ILE A 282 -10.36 14.40 -10.23
C ILE A 282 -10.09 14.41 -8.71
N ALA A 283 -9.22 15.29 -8.19
CA ALA A 283 -9.04 15.45 -6.75
C ALA A 283 -10.33 15.93 -6.07
N GLU A 284 -10.98 16.95 -6.62
CA GLU A 284 -12.25 17.48 -6.11
C GLU A 284 -13.37 16.42 -6.18
N GLN A 285 -13.51 15.72 -7.31
CA GLN A 285 -14.57 14.71 -7.49
C GLN A 285 -14.40 13.45 -6.63
N TYR A 286 -13.17 13.05 -6.27
CA TYR A 286 -12.87 11.79 -5.59
C TYR A 286 -12.16 11.99 -4.23
N SER A 287 -12.28 13.16 -3.61
CA SER A 287 -11.61 13.49 -2.33
C SER A 287 -12.10 12.70 -1.13
N ASP A 288 -13.32 12.17 -1.19
CA ASP A 288 -13.90 11.24 -0.23
C ASP A 288 -13.35 9.82 -0.38
N ARG A 289 -12.96 9.46 -1.61
CA ARG A 289 -12.61 8.10 -2.02
C ARG A 289 -11.12 7.83 -2.12
N TRP A 290 -10.28 8.82 -2.42
CA TRP A 290 -8.84 8.61 -2.64
C TRP A 290 -7.96 9.51 -1.76
N VAL A 291 -6.93 8.91 -1.16
CA VAL A 291 -5.95 9.61 -0.31
C VAL A 291 -4.54 9.06 -0.51
N TYR A 292 -3.54 9.94 -0.59
CA TYR A 292 -2.14 9.56 -0.47
C TYR A 292 -1.64 9.80 0.96
N CYS A 293 -1.19 8.75 1.63
CA CYS A 293 -0.63 8.85 2.98
C CYS A 293 0.91 8.78 2.95
N ASP A 294 1.58 9.83 3.42
CA ASP A 294 3.04 9.89 3.44
C ASP A 294 3.68 8.98 4.50
N GLU A 295 3.03 8.73 5.63
CA GLU A 295 3.53 7.77 6.64
C GLU A 295 3.54 6.33 6.09
N LEU A 296 2.50 5.94 5.36
CA LEU A 296 2.37 4.64 4.71
C LEU A 296 3.04 4.57 3.32
N LYS A 297 3.56 5.71 2.84
CA LYS A 297 4.19 5.96 1.53
C LYS A 297 3.34 5.53 0.31
N THR A 298 2.04 5.32 0.48
CA THR A 298 1.16 4.64 -0.49
C THR A 298 -0.21 5.31 -0.65
N TRP A 299 -0.98 4.84 -1.63
CA TRP A 299 -2.35 5.27 -1.91
C TRP A 299 -3.37 4.39 -1.18
N LEU A 300 -4.49 4.97 -0.80
CA LEU A 300 -5.63 4.29 -0.19
C LEU A 300 -6.92 4.67 -0.92
N THR A 301 -7.82 3.70 -1.07
CA THR A 301 -9.15 3.86 -1.68
C THR A 301 -10.23 3.45 -0.67
N TYR A 302 -11.20 4.32 -0.43
CA TYR A 302 -12.35 4.04 0.43
C TYR A 302 -13.37 3.14 -0.30
N SER A 303 -13.94 2.19 0.44
CA SER A 303 -14.99 1.26 -0.02
C SER A 303 -14.68 0.59 -1.37
N LEU A 304 -13.48 0.02 -1.51
CA LEU A 304 -13.04 -0.64 -2.75
C LEU A 304 -13.49 -2.10 -2.84
N GLU A 305 -12.97 -2.95 -1.95
CA GLU A 305 -13.29 -4.38 -1.89
C GLU A 305 -14.36 -4.69 -0.85
N THR A 306 -14.57 -3.76 0.08
CA THR A 306 -15.44 -3.91 1.25
C THR A 306 -15.88 -2.52 1.65
N GLU A 307 -17.20 -2.34 1.76
CA GLU A 307 -17.81 -1.08 2.19
C GLU A 307 -17.36 -0.71 3.61
N GLY A 308 -17.12 0.59 3.84
CA GLY A 308 -16.81 1.14 5.15
C GLY A 308 -15.33 1.33 5.47
N ILE A 309 -14.41 0.73 4.70
CA ILE A 309 -12.97 0.70 5.01
C ILE A 309 -12.07 1.25 3.89
N TRP A 310 -10.84 1.60 4.24
CA TRP A 310 -9.78 2.05 3.34
C TRP A 310 -8.87 0.89 2.91
N THR A 311 -8.99 0.45 1.66
CA THR A 311 -8.11 -0.54 1.03
C THR A 311 -6.83 0.15 0.51
N LEU A 312 -5.67 -0.45 0.73
CA LEU A 312 -4.39 0.07 0.22
C LEU A 312 -4.18 -0.37 -1.23
N VAL A 313 -3.79 0.57 -2.10
CA VAL A 313 -3.72 0.35 -3.55
C VAL A 313 -2.40 0.78 -4.17
N SER A 314 -2.00 0.08 -5.25
CA SER A 314 -0.77 0.42 -5.97
C SER A 314 -0.94 1.67 -6.84
N LYS A 315 0.18 2.28 -7.26
CA LYS A 315 0.19 3.34 -8.27
C LYS A 315 -0.44 2.88 -9.59
N ASP A 316 -0.27 1.61 -9.94
CA ASP A 316 -0.74 1.06 -11.22
C ASP A 316 -2.26 0.82 -11.23
N TYR A 317 -2.85 0.46 -10.08
CA TYR A 317 -4.31 0.48 -9.90
C TYR A 317 -4.86 1.89 -10.13
N LEU A 318 -4.29 2.90 -9.46
CA LEU A 318 -4.72 4.29 -9.63
C LEU A 318 -4.53 4.78 -11.08
N ALA A 319 -3.47 4.35 -11.76
CA ALA A 319 -3.26 4.64 -13.18
C ALA A 319 -4.33 4.01 -14.10
N ALA A 320 -4.80 2.80 -13.78
CA ALA A 320 -5.88 2.13 -14.49
C ALA A 320 -7.24 2.81 -14.28
N GLU A 321 -7.57 3.21 -13.05
CA GLU A 321 -8.77 3.99 -12.74
C GLU A 321 -8.76 5.36 -13.42
N ILE A 322 -7.64 6.07 -13.38
CA ILE A 322 -7.48 7.35 -14.12
C ILE A 322 -7.64 7.11 -15.63
N HIS A 323 -7.09 6.02 -16.19
CA HIS A 323 -7.32 5.69 -17.60
C HIS A 323 -8.81 5.44 -17.90
N ALA A 324 -9.55 4.75 -17.03
CA ALA A 324 -10.98 4.55 -17.16
C ALA A 324 -11.76 5.88 -17.09
N ILE A 325 -11.44 6.76 -16.15
CA ILE A 325 -12.04 8.11 -16.03
C ILE A 325 -11.74 8.96 -17.27
N LEU A 326 -10.49 9.00 -17.73
CA LEU A 326 -10.09 9.72 -18.95
C LEU A 326 -10.87 9.21 -20.17
N LYS A 327 -10.98 7.88 -20.32
CA LYS A 327 -11.75 7.24 -21.41
C LYS A 327 -13.24 7.60 -21.33
N ALA A 328 -13.85 7.55 -20.14
CA ALA A 328 -15.24 7.93 -19.92
C ALA A 328 -15.51 9.42 -20.20
N ARG A 329 -14.54 10.30 -19.90
CA ARG A 329 -14.54 11.73 -20.25
C ARG A 329 -14.15 12.00 -21.72
N ASN A 330 -14.03 10.96 -22.57
CA ASN A 330 -13.55 11.01 -23.96
C ASN A 330 -12.14 11.60 -24.18
N ILE A 331 -11.34 11.75 -23.11
CA ILE A 331 -9.96 12.27 -23.15
C ILE A 331 -9.02 11.15 -23.65
N THR A 332 -8.85 11.11 -24.98
CA THR A 332 -8.07 10.08 -25.69
C THR A 332 -6.92 10.70 -26.50
N GLY A 333 -5.94 9.87 -26.88
CA GLY A 333 -4.79 10.30 -27.70
C GLY A 333 -3.67 11.02 -26.94
N TYR A 334 -3.63 10.94 -25.61
CA TYR A 334 -2.65 11.63 -24.76
C TYR A 334 -1.21 11.10 -24.80
N GLY A 335 -0.92 10.13 -25.68
CA GLY A 335 0.44 9.64 -25.91
C GLY A 335 0.93 8.66 -24.84
N THR A 336 1.97 9.05 -24.10
CA THR A 336 2.69 8.17 -23.17
C THR A 336 2.12 8.19 -21.75
N ASN A 337 2.49 7.20 -20.94
CA ASN A 337 2.10 7.10 -19.52
C ASN A 337 2.42 8.36 -18.70
N ALA A 338 3.41 9.16 -19.12
CA ALA A 338 3.77 10.42 -18.47
C ALA A 338 2.58 11.38 -18.30
N TYR A 339 1.57 11.34 -19.18
CA TYR A 339 0.35 12.12 -18.99
C TYR A 339 -0.42 11.70 -17.72
N VAL A 340 -0.64 10.39 -17.55
CA VAL A 340 -1.29 9.80 -16.37
C VAL A 340 -0.42 9.97 -15.11
N GLU A 341 0.90 9.83 -15.23
CA GLU A 341 1.82 10.07 -14.11
C GLU A 341 1.79 11.52 -13.61
N ASN A 342 1.60 12.51 -14.49
CA ASN A 342 1.43 13.91 -14.10
C ASN A 342 0.06 14.19 -13.45
N ILE A 343 -1.00 13.44 -13.82
CA ILE A 343 -2.27 13.44 -13.08
C ILE A 343 -2.07 12.86 -11.68
N ILE A 344 -1.42 11.68 -11.55
CA ILE A 344 -1.10 11.06 -10.25
C ILE A 344 -0.21 12.00 -9.41
N GLY A 345 0.76 12.67 -10.02
CA GLY A 345 1.61 13.68 -9.39
C GLY A 345 0.89 14.98 -9.00
N THR A 346 -0.35 15.18 -9.46
CA THR A 346 -1.24 16.26 -9.04
C THR A 346 -2.17 15.79 -7.94
N LEU A 347 -2.87 14.67 -8.15
CA LEU A 347 -3.67 14.00 -7.11
C LEU A 347 -2.86 13.81 -5.83
N LYS A 348 -1.58 13.41 -5.91
CA LYS A 348 -0.69 13.23 -4.75
C LYS A 348 -0.43 14.53 -3.96
N ARG A 349 -0.62 15.71 -4.57
CA ARG A 349 -0.47 17.02 -3.91
C ARG A 349 -1.78 17.48 -3.28
N GLU A 350 -2.88 17.36 -4.01
CA GLU A 350 -4.21 17.79 -3.53
C GLU A 350 -4.76 16.83 -2.45
N LEU A 351 -4.60 15.53 -2.63
CA LEU A 351 -5.12 14.46 -1.75
C LEU A 351 -4.06 13.98 -0.73
N PHE A 352 -3.19 14.88 -0.29
CA PHE A 352 -2.05 14.56 0.58
C PHE A 352 -2.40 14.57 2.07
N ILE A 353 -2.12 13.47 2.78
CA ILE A 353 -2.07 13.49 4.25
C ILE A 353 -0.72 12.99 4.78
N ARG A 354 -0.26 13.59 5.89
CA ARG A 354 1.06 13.30 6.48
C ARG A 354 1.09 12.02 7.33
N LYS A 355 -0.03 11.66 7.98
CA LYS A 355 -0.16 10.56 8.93
C LYS A 355 -1.44 9.76 8.68
N TRP A 356 -1.44 8.49 9.11
CA TRP A 356 -2.66 7.68 9.12
C TRP A 356 -3.32 7.68 10.51
N ASP A 357 -4.03 8.76 10.83
CA ASP A 357 -4.73 8.92 12.12
C ASP A 357 -6.05 8.11 12.17
N GLU A 358 -5.94 6.78 12.13
CA GLU A 358 -7.06 5.85 12.34
C GLU A 358 -7.67 6.03 13.75
N LYS A 359 -9.00 5.92 13.87
CA LYS A 359 -9.70 6.03 15.16
C LYS A 359 -9.35 4.88 16.11
N SER A 360 -9.24 5.17 17.40
CA SER A 360 -8.84 4.15 18.39
C SER A 360 -9.91 3.06 18.51
N SER A 361 -9.46 1.81 18.42
CA SER A 361 -10.33 0.64 18.54
C SER A 361 -10.74 0.30 19.98
N THR A 362 -10.25 1.07 20.96
CA THR A 362 -10.79 1.11 22.33
C THR A 362 -12.14 1.83 22.40
N ASP A 363 -12.39 2.76 21.48
CA ASP A 363 -13.58 3.63 21.53
C ASP A 363 -14.52 3.41 20.33
N TRP A 364 -13.99 2.94 19.18
CA TRP A 364 -14.72 2.79 17.93
C TRP A 364 -14.43 1.43 17.26
N LEU A 365 -15.44 0.59 17.02
CA LEU A 365 -15.27 -0.69 16.32
C LEU A 365 -16.02 -0.73 14.98
N PRO A 366 -15.32 -0.95 13.84
CA PRO A 366 -15.96 -1.15 12.55
C PRO A 366 -16.56 -2.57 12.42
N PHE A 367 -17.87 -2.63 12.16
CA PHE A 367 -18.64 -3.82 11.80
C PHE A 367 -19.16 -3.67 10.36
N LYS A 368 -19.64 -4.76 9.73
CA LYS A 368 -20.20 -4.72 8.37
C LYS A 368 -21.28 -3.64 8.19
N ASN A 369 -22.20 -3.52 9.14
CA ASN A 369 -23.33 -2.59 9.11
C ASN A 369 -23.04 -1.18 9.70
N GLY A 370 -21.80 -0.84 10.05
CA GLY A 370 -21.44 0.50 10.53
C GLY A 370 -20.35 0.49 11.60
N VAL A 371 -20.10 1.65 12.21
CA VAL A 371 -19.10 1.82 13.28
C VAL A 371 -19.78 1.95 14.64
N LEU A 372 -19.48 1.02 15.56
CA LEU A 372 -19.96 1.04 16.93
C LEU A 372 -19.09 1.98 17.79
N GLU A 373 -19.73 2.94 18.46
CA GLU A 373 -19.13 3.75 19.52
C GLU A 373 -19.26 3.04 20.87
N LEU A 374 -18.16 2.53 21.42
CA LEU A 374 -18.16 1.68 22.62
C LEU A 374 -18.55 2.43 23.90
N ALA A 375 -18.34 3.75 23.95
CA ALA A 375 -18.73 4.57 25.10
C ALA A 375 -20.26 4.78 25.22
N THR A 376 -21.00 4.64 24.12
CA THR A 376 -22.45 4.91 24.05
C THR A 376 -23.27 3.69 23.61
N ASN A 377 -22.60 2.63 23.14
CA ASN A 377 -23.18 1.51 22.37
C ASN A 377 -24.01 1.95 21.14
N LYS A 378 -23.74 3.14 20.60
CA LYS A 378 -24.40 3.64 19.40
C LYS A 378 -23.70 3.15 18.14
N LEU A 379 -24.45 2.52 17.24
CA LEU A 379 -24.01 2.29 15.87
C LEU A 379 -24.15 3.59 15.04
N HIS A 380 -23.10 3.97 14.34
CA HIS A 380 -23.06 5.09 13.40
C HIS A 380 -22.84 4.56 11.98
N GLU A 381 -23.31 5.29 10.98
CA GLU A 381 -23.07 4.96 9.57
C GLU A 381 -21.57 5.00 9.21
N HIS A 382 -21.18 4.22 8.20
CA HIS A 382 -19.81 4.22 7.67
C HIS A 382 -19.40 5.60 7.16
N ASN A 383 -18.17 6.02 7.49
CA ASN A 383 -17.65 7.32 7.07
C ASN A 383 -16.13 7.27 6.81
N PRO A 384 -15.62 7.87 5.71
CA PRO A 384 -14.19 7.89 5.42
C PRO A 384 -13.35 8.55 6.53
N GLY A 385 -13.94 9.48 7.29
CA GLY A 385 -13.29 10.17 8.41
C GLY A 385 -12.93 9.29 9.62
N PHE A 386 -13.46 8.07 9.74
CA PHE A 386 -12.99 7.10 10.75
C PHE A 386 -11.61 6.52 10.40
N LYS A 387 -11.21 6.55 9.13
CA LYS A 387 -9.93 6.04 8.58
C LYS A 387 -9.63 4.56 8.86
N PHE A 388 -10.62 3.72 9.15
CA PHE A 388 -10.40 2.29 9.36
C PHE A 388 -9.87 1.57 8.12
N THR A 389 -8.85 0.74 8.31
CA THR A 389 -8.25 -0.12 7.28
C THR A 389 -8.73 -1.58 7.35
N TRP A 390 -9.67 -1.89 8.26
CA TRP A 390 -10.17 -3.23 8.57
C TRP A 390 -11.60 -3.12 9.12
N GLN A 391 -12.39 -4.20 9.04
CA GLN A 391 -13.67 -4.32 9.77
C GLN A 391 -13.98 -5.74 10.21
N LEU A 392 -14.77 -5.89 11.27
CA LEU A 392 -15.24 -7.19 11.75
C LEU A 392 -16.17 -7.85 10.71
N PRO A 393 -16.05 -9.16 10.44
CA PRO A 393 -16.76 -9.86 9.37
C PRO A 393 -18.26 -10.11 9.64
N ARG A 394 -18.86 -9.40 10.60
CA ARG A 394 -20.23 -9.57 11.06
C ARG A 394 -20.91 -8.21 11.26
N ASP A 395 -22.24 -8.22 11.33
CA ASP A 395 -23.03 -7.06 11.70
C ASP A 395 -23.06 -6.90 13.22
N TYR A 396 -22.99 -5.65 13.71
CA TYR A 396 -23.31 -5.37 15.10
C TYR A 396 -24.80 -5.61 15.33
N THR A 397 -25.10 -6.49 16.27
CA THR A 397 -26.47 -6.90 16.62
C THR A 397 -26.55 -7.07 18.14
N VAL A 398 -27.64 -6.59 18.74
CA VAL A 398 -27.96 -6.84 20.14
C VAL A 398 -28.62 -8.22 20.21
N VAL A 399 -27.80 -9.26 20.31
CA VAL A 399 -28.22 -10.67 20.24
C VAL A 399 -28.73 -11.15 21.61
N GLU A 400 -29.94 -11.71 21.64
CA GLU A 400 -30.56 -12.28 22.84
C GLU A 400 -30.14 -13.75 23.14
N ASN A 401 -29.56 -14.44 22.14
CA ASN A 401 -29.10 -15.82 22.28
C ASN A 401 -27.87 -15.94 23.19
N GLY A 402 -27.69 -17.11 23.83
CA GLY A 402 -26.47 -17.44 24.57
C GLY A 402 -25.32 -17.93 23.68
N TRP A 403 -24.13 -18.09 24.27
CA TRP A 403 -22.91 -18.62 23.64
C TRP A 403 -22.45 -19.93 24.31
N GLN A 404 -23.41 -20.82 24.58
CA GLN A 404 -23.21 -21.97 25.47
C GLN A 404 -22.29 -23.06 24.89
N SER A 405 -22.24 -23.23 23.57
CA SER A 405 -21.32 -24.19 22.92
C SER A 405 -19.88 -23.71 23.05
N ILE A 406 -19.64 -22.41 22.91
CA ILE A 406 -18.34 -21.78 23.16
C ILE A 406 -17.97 -21.87 24.65
N ASP A 407 -18.90 -21.59 25.58
CA ASP A 407 -18.62 -21.68 27.02
C ASP A 407 -18.28 -23.11 27.46
N ASN A 408 -19.10 -24.09 27.06
CA ASN A 408 -18.88 -25.51 27.34
C ASN A 408 -17.50 -25.97 26.83
N TRP A 409 -17.17 -25.60 25.59
CA TRP A 409 -15.86 -25.96 25.01
C TRP A 409 -14.70 -25.26 25.73
N LEU A 410 -14.84 -24.01 26.19
CA LEU A 410 -13.81 -23.35 26.99
C LEU A 410 -13.63 -24.06 28.35
N ASN A 411 -14.71 -24.48 29.01
CA ASN A 411 -14.64 -25.29 30.24
C ASN A 411 -13.90 -26.62 29.99
N GLU A 412 -14.19 -27.30 28.88
CA GLU A 412 -13.50 -28.55 28.49
C GLU A 412 -12.00 -28.30 28.22
N ALA A 413 -11.67 -27.29 27.42
CA ALA A 413 -10.30 -26.98 27.01
C ALA A 413 -9.39 -26.62 28.19
N THR A 414 -9.91 -25.92 29.21
CA THR A 414 -9.17 -25.60 30.44
C THR A 414 -9.32 -26.66 31.54
N LYS A 415 -10.02 -27.77 31.28
CA LYS A 415 -10.38 -28.81 32.26
C LYS A 415 -11.09 -28.26 33.52
N GLY A 416 -11.88 -27.21 33.36
CA GLY A 416 -12.57 -26.51 34.45
C GLY A 416 -11.70 -25.53 35.23
N ASN A 417 -10.44 -25.29 34.85
CA ASN A 417 -9.64 -24.21 35.45
C ASN A 417 -10.26 -22.85 35.07
N SER A 418 -10.75 -22.13 36.08
CA SER A 418 -11.46 -20.86 35.96
C SER A 418 -10.53 -19.71 35.58
N GLU A 419 -9.33 -19.62 36.15
CA GLU A 419 -8.35 -18.58 35.82
C GLU A 419 -7.91 -18.64 34.36
N TYR A 420 -7.67 -19.84 33.84
CA TYR A 420 -7.32 -20.03 32.42
C TYR A 420 -8.50 -19.66 31.51
N LYS A 421 -9.74 -19.97 31.91
CA LYS A 421 -10.94 -19.58 31.16
C LYS A 421 -11.11 -18.06 31.14
N GLU A 422 -11.00 -17.41 32.30
CA GLU A 422 -11.00 -15.96 32.47
C GLU A 422 -9.93 -15.29 31.60
N LEU A 423 -8.69 -15.82 31.61
CA LEU A 423 -7.59 -15.30 30.80
C LEU A 423 -7.89 -15.44 29.30
N LEU A 424 -8.41 -16.59 28.84
CA LEU A 424 -8.81 -16.78 27.44
C LEU A 424 -9.92 -15.81 27.02
N LEU A 425 -10.93 -15.57 27.87
CA LEU A 425 -12.01 -14.62 27.64
C LEU A 425 -11.49 -13.17 27.59
N CYS A 426 -10.71 -12.74 28.58
CA CYS A 426 -10.09 -11.43 28.59
C CYS A 426 -9.14 -11.22 27.39
N PHE A 427 -8.40 -12.25 26.98
CA PHE A 427 -7.55 -12.19 25.80
C PHE A 427 -8.37 -12.08 24.50
N ALA A 428 -9.52 -12.76 24.40
CA ALA A 428 -10.42 -12.63 23.27
C ALA A 428 -11.04 -11.21 23.19
N ALA A 429 -11.43 -10.63 24.33
CA ALA A 429 -11.90 -9.25 24.40
C ALA A 429 -10.79 -8.24 24.07
N ALA A 430 -9.55 -8.48 24.52
CA ALA A 430 -8.38 -7.70 24.16
C ALA A 430 -8.08 -7.76 22.66
N VAL A 431 -8.19 -8.94 22.02
CA VAL A 431 -8.02 -9.13 20.57
C VAL A 431 -9.09 -8.37 19.78
N LEU A 432 -10.36 -8.46 20.20
CA LEU A 432 -11.49 -7.76 19.58
C LEU A 432 -11.27 -6.23 19.59
N ARG A 433 -10.96 -5.67 20.76
CA ARG A 433 -10.69 -4.23 20.95
C ARG A 433 -9.30 -3.78 20.49
N GLY A 434 -8.39 -4.71 20.18
CA GLY A 434 -7.02 -4.42 19.75
C GLY A 434 -6.18 -3.77 20.84
N ARG A 435 -6.30 -4.26 22.08
CA ARG A 435 -5.59 -3.79 23.29
C ARG A 435 -4.09 -4.12 23.26
N ASN A 436 -3.37 -3.55 22.29
CA ASN A 436 -1.92 -3.66 22.16
C ASN A 436 -1.17 -2.86 23.25
N ASP A 437 -1.85 -1.88 23.86
CA ASP A 437 -1.42 -1.10 25.03
C ASP A 437 -0.93 -2.00 26.20
N LEU A 438 -1.53 -3.20 26.33
CA LEU A 438 -1.22 -4.18 27.36
C LEU A 438 0.20 -4.76 27.23
N GLN A 439 0.78 -4.73 26.02
CA GLN A 439 2.02 -5.44 25.65
C GLN A 439 1.97 -6.96 25.93
N LYS A 440 0.81 -7.60 25.77
CA LYS A 440 0.64 -9.04 26.05
C LYS A 440 0.59 -9.88 24.78
N PHE A 441 1.05 -11.12 24.89
CA PHE A 441 0.86 -12.16 23.89
C PHE A 441 0.53 -13.50 24.58
N LEU A 442 -0.36 -14.26 23.97
CA LEU A 442 -0.79 -15.57 24.48
C LEU A 442 0.13 -16.66 23.92
N HIS A 443 0.47 -17.63 24.76
CA HIS A 443 1.24 -18.81 24.36
C HIS A 443 0.53 -20.08 24.84
N LEU A 444 -0.05 -20.81 23.88
CA LEU A 444 -0.74 -22.07 24.13
C LEU A 444 0.21 -23.24 23.95
N ILE A 445 0.29 -24.11 24.96
CA ILE A 445 1.24 -25.22 25.04
C ILE A 445 0.47 -26.53 25.17
N GLY A 446 0.89 -27.60 24.49
CA GLY A 446 0.32 -28.94 24.67
C GLY A 446 0.31 -29.74 23.37
N GLY A 447 0.10 -31.05 23.43
CA GLY A 447 0.19 -31.94 22.26
C GLY A 447 -0.82 -31.66 21.13
N GLY A 448 -0.72 -32.42 20.04
CA GLY A 448 -1.75 -32.41 18.98
C GLY A 448 -3.12 -32.84 19.51
N GLY A 449 -4.21 -32.33 18.94
CA GLY A 449 -5.58 -32.70 19.35
C GLY A 449 -6.13 -32.01 20.61
N SER A 450 -5.40 -31.07 21.19
CA SER A 450 -5.76 -30.43 22.47
C SER A 450 -6.66 -29.19 22.40
N GLY A 451 -7.02 -28.72 21.20
CA GLY A 451 -7.89 -27.54 21.04
C GLY A 451 -7.17 -26.19 20.90
N LYS A 452 -5.82 -26.13 20.98
CA LYS A 452 -5.05 -24.89 20.70
C LYS A 452 -5.45 -24.23 19.37
N SER A 453 -5.51 -25.05 18.32
CA SER A 453 -5.88 -24.64 16.97
C SER A 453 -7.34 -24.14 16.92
N THR A 454 -8.25 -24.79 17.66
CA THR A 454 -9.65 -24.36 17.81
C THR A 454 -9.72 -22.97 18.46
N PHE A 455 -8.91 -22.67 19.48
CA PHE A 455 -8.87 -21.31 20.06
C PHE A 455 -8.36 -20.27 19.06
N THR A 456 -7.29 -20.58 18.31
CA THR A 456 -6.78 -19.65 17.28
C THR A 456 -7.79 -19.44 16.14
N THR A 457 -8.58 -20.46 15.78
CA THR A 457 -9.64 -20.32 14.76
C THR A 457 -10.84 -19.55 15.32
N LEU A 458 -11.22 -19.73 16.59
CA LEU A 458 -12.24 -18.91 17.27
C LEU A 458 -11.83 -17.43 17.32
N LEU A 459 -10.58 -17.12 17.69
CA LEU A 459 -10.05 -15.76 17.63
C LEU A 459 -10.01 -15.23 16.19
N THR A 460 -9.65 -16.06 15.21
CA THR A 460 -9.65 -15.68 13.79
C THR A 460 -11.06 -15.40 13.28
N ALA A 461 -12.07 -16.15 13.73
CA ALA A 461 -13.47 -15.88 13.43
C ALA A 461 -14.00 -14.62 14.16
N LEU A 462 -13.48 -14.31 15.36
CA LEU A 462 -13.79 -13.10 16.14
C LEU A 462 -13.24 -11.79 15.55
N VAL A 463 -12.15 -11.81 14.78
CA VAL A 463 -11.67 -10.60 14.06
C VAL A 463 -11.83 -10.67 12.55
N GLY A 464 -11.94 -11.85 11.94
CA GLY A 464 -11.97 -12.09 10.50
C GLY A 464 -10.59 -12.46 9.92
N GLU A 465 -10.57 -13.36 8.93
CA GLU A 465 -9.34 -13.79 8.24
C GLU A 465 -8.59 -12.62 7.57
N SER A 466 -9.34 -11.68 6.99
CA SER A 466 -8.82 -10.42 6.44
C SER A 466 -7.98 -9.63 7.45
N ASN A 467 -8.30 -9.76 8.74
CA ASN A 467 -7.70 -9.01 9.84
C ASN A 467 -6.68 -9.86 10.63
N THR A 468 -6.44 -11.11 10.21
CA THR A 468 -5.46 -12.03 10.80
C THR A 468 -4.25 -12.19 9.88
N ALA A 469 -3.08 -12.47 10.45
CA ALA A 469 -1.90 -12.97 9.74
C ALA A 469 -1.35 -14.21 10.43
N THR A 470 -1.11 -15.26 9.64
CA THR A 470 -0.56 -16.55 10.10
C THR A 470 0.81 -16.76 9.46
N MET A 471 1.85 -16.98 10.28
CA MET A 471 3.25 -17.11 9.82
C MET A 471 4.12 -17.78 10.89
N ASN A 472 5.36 -18.15 10.57
CA ASN A 472 6.32 -18.66 11.55
C ASN A 472 7.00 -17.53 12.35
N LEU A 473 7.41 -17.83 13.58
CA LEU A 473 8.12 -16.90 14.47
C LEU A 473 9.48 -16.45 13.90
N SER A 474 10.07 -17.21 12.97
CA SER A 474 11.26 -16.85 12.19
C SER A 474 10.99 -15.90 11.02
N GLU A 475 9.80 -15.92 10.43
CA GLU A 475 9.43 -15.10 9.26
C GLU A 475 9.28 -13.62 9.64
N LEU A 476 9.01 -13.31 10.92
CA LEU A 476 9.00 -11.95 11.46
C LEU A 476 10.30 -11.17 11.26
N GLU A 477 11.44 -11.83 11.02
CA GLU A 477 12.72 -11.16 10.75
C GLU A 477 12.93 -10.84 9.26
N ASP A 478 12.03 -11.28 8.37
CA ASP A 478 11.97 -10.87 6.97
C ASP A 478 11.12 -9.59 6.79
N LYS A 479 11.56 -8.72 5.86
CA LYS A 479 10.93 -7.40 5.64
C LYS A 479 9.66 -7.43 4.80
N HIS A 480 9.47 -8.48 4.00
CA HIS A 480 8.28 -8.69 3.18
C HIS A 480 7.19 -9.38 3.99
N GLU A 481 7.54 -10.40 4.76
CA GLU A 481 6.58 -11.08 5.65
C GLU A 481 6.04 -10.14 6.73
N ILE A 482 6.89 -9.35 7.38
CA ILE A 482 6.41 -8.35 8.36
C ILE A 482 5.63 -7.18 7.74
N ALA A 483 5.62 -7.03 6.41
CA ALA A 483 4.72 -6.09 5.74
C ALA A 483 3.27 -6.62 5.66
N ARG A 484 3.05 -7.94 5.78
CA ARG A 484 1.73 -8.59 5.77
C ARG A 484 0.94 -8.43 7.08
N ILE A 485 1.62 -8.01 8.16
CA ILE A 485 1.03 -7.71 9.48
C ILE A 485 0.46 -6.29 9.54
N PHE A 486 0.76 -5.43 8.55
CA PHE A 486 0.13 -4.11 8.46
C PHE A 486 -1.40 -4.23 8.29
N GLY A 487 -2.16 -3.42 9.05
CA GLY A 487 -3.64 -3.46 9.07
C GLY A 487 -4.23 -4.68 9.80
N LYS A 488 -3.41 -5.55 10.39
CA LYS A 488 -3.87 -6.76 11.10
C LYS A 488 -4.13 -6.50 12.58
N ARG A 489 -5.05 -7.30 13.13
CA ARG A 489 -5.58 -7.26 14.49
C ARG A 489 -5.16 -8.48 15.32
N LEU A 490 -4.91 -9.60 14.64
CA LEU A 490 -4.40 -10.85 15.22
C LEU A 490 -3.19 -11.35 14.42
N VAL A 491 -2.14 -11.74 15.12
CA VAL A 491 -1.04 -12.55 14.54
C VAL A 491 -1.05 -13.92 15.19
N VAL A 492 -1.13 -14.98 14.39
CA VAL A 492 -1.06 -16.37 14.84
C VAL A 492 0.28 -16.96 14.39
N LEU A 493 1.04 -17.48 15.35
CA LEU A 493 2.30 -18.18 15.12
C LEU A 493 2.11 -19.66 15.50
N PRO A 494 1.58 -20.50 14.58
CA PRO A 494 1.13 -21.84 14.91
C PRO A 494 2.29 -22.84 15.01
N ASP A 495 2.12 -23.80 15.92
CA ASP A 495 2.86 -25.04 16.09
C ASP A 495 4.39 -24.91 15.95
N GLN A 496 4.92 -23.93 16.67
CA GLN A 496 6.34 -23.57 16.69
C GLN A 496 7.15 -24.55 17.55
N ASP A 497 8.20 -25.17 17.00
CA ASP A 497 9.07 -26.10 17.73
C ASP A 497 10.00 -25.41 18.76
N LYS A 498 10.46 -24.20 18.46
CA LYS A 498 11.47 -23.47 19.24
C LYS A 498 11.47 -21.97 18.95
N ALA A 499 11.86 -21.16 19.92
CA ALA A 499 12.13 -19.75 19.67
C ALA A 499 13.40 -19.56 18.81
N PRO A 500 13.38 -18.68 17.78
CA PRO A 500 14.58 -18.34 17.01
C PRO A 500 15.56 -17.51 17.83
N ARG A 501 16.86 -17.59 17.52
CA ARG A 501 17.91 -16.80 18.22
C ARG A 501 17.73 -15.28 18.08
N LYS A 502 17.08 -14.83 17.00
CA LYS A 502 16.78 -13.42 16.74
C LYS A 502 15.28 -13.22 16.87
N MET A 503 14.88 -12.34 17.79
CA MET A 503 13.48 -12.01 18.10
C MET A 503 13.26 -10.49 18.16
N SER A 504 14.12 -9.71 17.51
CA SER A 504 14.05 -8.25 17.48
C SER A 504 12.68 -7.75 17.04
N ASN A 505 12.12 -8.31 15.98
CA ASN A 505 10.83 -7.90 15.46
C ASN A 505 9.66 -8.45 16.27
N PHE A 506 9.77 -9.65 16.88
CA PHE A 506 8.77 -10.13 17.84
C PHE A 506 8.69 -9.28 19.11
N LYS A 507 9.83 -8.79 19.62
CA LYS A 507 9.88 -7.85 20.76
C LYS A 507 9.25 -6.50 20.40
N ARG A 508 9.37 -6.05 19.14
CA ARG A 508 8.73 -4.82 18.65
C ARG A 508 7.21 -4.98 18.47
N LEU A 509 6.81 -6.07 17.79
CA LEU A 509 5.43 -6.51 17.57
C LEU A 509 4.63 -6.56 18.88
N THR A 510 5.16 -7.25 19.89
CA THR A 510 4.54 -7.38 21.23
C THR A 510 4.74 -6.15 22.13
N GLY A 511 5.39 -5.09 21.64
CA GLY A 511 5.90 -3.98 22.46
C GLY A 511 5.40 -2.59 22.11
N GLN A 512 4.53 -2.45 21.10
CA GLN A 512 4.12 -1.17 20.49
C GLN A 512 5.26 -0.37 19.84
N ASP A 513 6.45 -0.96 19.68
CA ASP A 513 7.52 -0.32 18.90
C ASP A 513 7.13 -0.30 17.42
N ARG A 514 7.58 0.73 16.68
CA ARG A 514 7.44 0.75 15.22
C ARG A 514 8.11 -0.48 14.61
N LEU A 515 7.42 -1.18 13.71
CA LEU A 515 7.94 -2.18 12.79
C LEU A 515 8.34 -1.51 11.48
N SER A 516 9.30 -2.10 10.76
CA SER A 516 9.80 -1.60 9.47
C SER A 516 9.65 -2.70 8.43
N GLY A 517 8.69 -2.50 7.51
CA GLY A 517 8.34 -3.46 6.46
C GLY A 517 8.59 -2.89 5.06
N ARG A 518 8.56 -3.76 4.05
CA ARG A 518 8.66 -3.37 2.63
C ARG A 518 7.82 -4.31 1.77
N ARG A 519 6.83 -3.81 1.05
CA ARG A 519 6.12 -4.61 0.04
C ARG A 519 7.02 -4.84 -1.17
N LEU A 520 6.76 -5.90 -1.93
CA LEU A 520 7.56 -6.24 -3.11
C LEU A 520 7.49 -5.09 -4.13
N PHE A 521 8.66 -4.69 -4.66
CA PHE A 521 8.84 -3.53 -5.56
C PHE A 521 8.47 -2.13 -5.01
N GLU A 522 7.85 -2.00 -3.83
CA GLU A 522 7.51 -0.71 -3.23
C GLU A 522 8.66 -0.11 -2.36
N ASN A 523 8.38 1.04 -1.76
CA ASN A 523 9.20 1.65 -0.70
C ASN A 523 9.10 0.88 0.62
N GLY A 524 10.07 1.10 1.51
CA GLY A 524 9.92 0.72 2.92
C GLY A 524 8.97 1.69 3.64
N PHE A 525 8.21 1.17 4.60
CA PHE A 525 7.30 1.95 5.45
C PHE A 525 7.42 1.49 6.91
N GLU A 526 6.97 2.34 7.84
CA GLU A 526 6.96 2.01 9.27
C GLU A 526 5.56 2.19 9.87
N TYR A 527 5.21 1.31 10.80
CA TYR A 527 3.89 1.28 11.46
C TYR A 527 4.00 0.66 12.85
N VAL A 528 3.03 0.88 13.73
CA VAL A 528 2.89 0.14 14.99
C VAL A 528 1.81 -0.93 14.80
N PHE A 529 2.03 -2.15 15.29
CA PHE A 529 1.03 -3.21 15.21
C PHE A 529 -0.11 -2.96 16.21
N GLY A 530 -1.33 -2.74 15.70
CA GLY A 530 -2.54 -2.42 16.46
C GLY A 530 -3.35 -3.64 16.91
N GLY A 531 -2.68 -4.73 17.29
CA GLY A 531 -3.31 -6.01 17.60
C GLY A 531 -2.56 -6.81 18.67
N LEU A 532 -2.96 -8.07 18.87
CA LEU A 532 -2.25 -9.00 19.76
C LEU A 532 -1.74 -10.23 19.00
N THR A 533 -0.82 -10.96 19.63
CA THR A 533 -0.17 -12.16 19.07
C THR A 533 -0.51 -13.39 19.89
N VAL A 534 -0.77 -14.51 19.20
CA VAL A 534 -0.92 -15.84 19.79
C VAL A 534 0.16 -16.74 19.21
N VAL A 535 0.79 -17.55 20.07
CA VAL A 535 1.75 -18.58 19.68
C VAL A 535 1.20 -19.93 20.12
N THR A 536 1.27 -20.96 19.28
CA THR A 536 0.99 -22.34 19.70
C THR A 536 2.24 -23.20 19.56
N SER A 537 2.42 -24.17 20.46
CA SER A 537 3.52 -25.14 20.39
C SER A 537 3.18 -26.43 21.15
N ASN A 538 3.93 -27.51 20.88
CA ASN A 538 3.79 -28.76 21.63
C ASN A 538 4.43 -28.67 23.02
N PHE A 539 5.55 -27.95 23.14
CA PHE A 539 6.30 -27.72 24.38
C PHE A 539 6.51 -26.23 24.62
N PRO A 540 6.80 -25.77 25.84
CA PRO A 540 7.14 -24.37 26.09
C PRO A 540 8.40 -23.96 25.31
N ILE A 541 8.30 -22.99 24.38
CA ILE A 541 9.44 -22.52 23.55
C ILE A 541 10.08 -21.22 24.04
N PHE A 542 9.41 -20.47 24.91
CA PHE A 542 9.90 -19.21 25.44
C PHE A 542 10.43 -19.43 26.86
N HIS A 543 11.61 -18.88 27.11
CA HIS A 543 12.37 -19.11 28.32
C HIS A 543 12.95 -17.78 28.82
N THR A 544 13.08 -17.59 30.14
CA THR A 544 13.51 -16.31 30.72
C THR A 544 14.92 -15.87 30.30
N ASN A 545 15.77 -16.81 29.85
CA ASN A 545 17.04 -16.53 29.16
C ASN A 545 16.92 -15.62 27.92
N LEU A 546 15.71 -15.41 27.39
CA LEU A 546 15.43 -14.43 26.32
C LEU A 546 15.34 -12.97 26.85
N GLY A 547 15.32 -12.80 28.18
CA GLY A 547 15.32 -11.53 28.94
C GLY A 547 13.99 -11.21 29.65
N SER A 548 14.02 -10.44 30.74
CA SER A 548 12.89 -10.03 31.60
C SER A 548 11.89 -9.03 30.98
N TRP A 549 11.90 -8.88 29.66
CA TRP A 549 10.75 -8.40 28.90
C TRP A 549 9.70 -9.53 28.77
N LEU A 550 10.14 -10.79 28.65
CA LEU A 550 9.28 -11.94 28.39
C LEU A 550 8.27 -12.16 29.53
N THR A 551 8.76 -12.21 30.77
CA THR A 551 7.93 -12.46 31.98
C THR A 551 6.81 -11.44 32.17
N ARG A 552 6.97 -10.22 31.65
CA ARG A 552 5.93 -9.18 31.70
C ARG A 552 4.94 -9.26 30.54
N ARG A 553 5.29 -9.92 29.43
CA ARG A 553 4.52 -9.92 28.18
C ARG A 553 3.85 -11.25 27.83
N VAL A 554 4.37 -12.39 28.30
CA VAL A 554 3.79 -13.70 27.99
C VAL A 554 2.66 -14.04 28.95
N SER A 555 1.55 -14.55 28.41
CA SER A 555 0.54 -15.31 29.13
C SER A 555 0.62 -16.76 28.63
N MET A 556 1.18 -17.68 29.42
CA MET A 556 1.27 -19.10 29.06
C MET A 556 0.05 -19.86 29.59
N ILE A 557 -0.59 -20.68 28.76
CA ILE A 557 -1.64 -21.61 29.20
C ILE A 557 -1.35 -23.03 28.68
N PRO A 558 -1.27 -24.05 29.55
CA PRO A 558 -1.27 -25.45 29.14
C PRO A 558 -2.67 -25.90 28.70
N PHE A 559 -2.78 -26.35 27.46
CA PHE A 559 -3.94 -27.04 26.90
C PHE A 559 -3.70 -28.55 26.99
N ASP A 560 -3.89 -29.09 28.21
CA ASP A 560 -3.71 -30.51 28.50
C ASP A 560 -4.94 -31.37 28.18
N TYR A 561 -6.03 -30.75 27.71
CA TYR A 561 -7.19 -31.45 27.17
C TYR A 561 -6.78 -32.27 25.94
N GLN A 562 -7.48 -33.37 25.69
CA GLN A 562 -7.25 -34.25 24.54
C GLN A 562 -8.59 -34.73 24.01
N CYS A 563 -9.02 -34.17 22.88
CA CYS A 563 -10.35 -34.45 22.32
C CYS A 563 -10.50 -35.95 21.98
N PRO A 564 -11.41 -36.69 22.65
CA PRO A 564 -11.65 -38.09 22.35
C PRO A 564 -12.06 -38.28 20.89
N LYS A 565 -11.56 -39.33 20.23
CA LYS A 565 -11.80 -39.56 18.79
C LYS A 565 -13.28 -39.52 18.38
N HIS A 566 -14.18 -39.92 19.28
CA HIS A 566 -15.64 -39.95 19.06
C HIS A 566 -16.34 -38.60 19.32
N GLN A 567 -15.67 -37.61 19.92
CA GLN A 567 -16.17 -36.25 20.16
C GLN A 567 -15.65 -35.24 19.12
N LYS A 568 -14.82 -35.69 18.15
CA LYS A 568 -14.29 -34.85 17.08
C LYS A 568 -15.38 -34.44 16.09
N ARG A 569 -15.98 -33.28 16.35
CA ARG A 569 -16.89 -32.54 15.47
C ARG A 569 -16.24 -31.25 14.97
N ASP A 570 -16.84 -30.63 13.95
CA ASP A 570 -16.46 -29.30 13.49
C ASP A 570 -17.05 -28.23 14.41
N LEU A 571 -16.34 -27.96 15.51
CA LEU A 571 -16.74 -26.98 16.51
C LEU A 571 -16.91 -25.56 15.94
N MET A 572 -16.22 -25.20 14.85
CA MET A 572 -16.37 -23.86 14.27
C MET A 572 -17.76 -23.65 13.66
N LYS A 573 -18.35 -24.71 13.09
CA LYS A 573 -19.72 -24.71 12.59
C LYS A 573 -20.75 -24.59 13.71
N ASP A 574 -20.46 -25.17 14.88
CA ASP A 574 -21.29 -25.01 16.08
C ASP A 574 -21.18 -23.58 16.65
N PHE A 575 -19.98 -22.99 16.62
CA PHE A 575 -19.73 -21.63 17.12
C PHE A 575 -20.28 -20.53 16.21
N GLU A 576 -20.41 -20.76 14.90
CA GLU A 576 -20.76 -19.72 13.91
C GLU A 576 -22.05 -18.95 14.26
N GLY A 577 -23.09 -19.66 14.72
CA GLY A 577 -24.35 -19.05 15.19
C GLY A 577 -24.26 -18.35 16.55
N GLU A 578 -23.25 -18.66 17.37
CA GLU A 578 -23.03 -18.07 18.69
C GLU A 578 -22.07 -16.86 18.65
N LEU A 579 -21.30 -16.66 17.57
CA LEU A 579 -20.29 -15.60 17.46
C LEU A 579 -20.84 -14.19 17.72
N GLY A 580 -22.09 -13.90 17.38
CA GLY A 580 -22.74 -12.61 17.67
C GLY A 580 -22.93 -12.39 19.16
N ALA A 581 -23.52 -13.36 19.86
CA ALA A 581 -23.68 -13.34 21.31
C ALA A 581 -22.34 -13.28 22.05
N PHE A 582 -21.36 -14.08 21.60
CA PHE A 582 -20.02 -14.10 22.17
C PHE A 582 -19.29 -12.77 21.95
N THR A 583 -19.44 -12.13 20.78
CA THR A 583 -18.89 -10.78 20.54
C THR A 583 -19.49 -9.78 21.54
N SER A 584 -20.81 -9.78 21.72
CA SER A 584 -21.48 -8.88 22.68
C SER A 584 -21.06 -9.13 24.13
N TYR A 585 -20.88 -10.38 24.54
CA TYR A 585 -20.32 -10.72 25.85
C TYR A 585 -18.90 -10.16 26.02
N LEU A 586 -18.01 -10.37 25.04
CA LEU A 586 -16.63 -9.84 25.06
C LEU A 586 -16.57 -8.30 25.01
N LEU A 587 -17.64 -7.61 24.56
CA LEU A 587 -17.79 -6.16 24.68
C LEU A 587 -18.33 -5.70 26.04
N SER A 588 -19.06 -6.55 26.77
CA SER A 588 -19.53 -6.22 28.13
C SER A 588 -18.43 -6.27 29.21
N ILE A 589 -17.34 -7.01 28.98
CA ILE A 589 -16.22 -7.14 29.94
C ILE A 589 -15.59 -5.73 30.19
N PRO A 590 -15.46 -5.27 31.44
CA PRO A 590 -14.83 -3.98 31.74
C PRO A 590 -13.35 -3.91 31.31
N GLU A 591 -12.92 -2.75 30.82
CA GLU A 591 -11.52 -2.51 30.45
C GLU A 591 -10.54 -2.78 31.61
N ALA A 592 -10.94 -2.40 32.83
CA ALA A 592 -10.16 -2.63 34.05
C ALA A 592 -10.03 -4.12 34.41
N GLU A 593 -11.00 -4.95 34.04
CA GLU A 593 -10.96 -6.41 34.25
C GLU A 593 -9.98 -7.06 33.27
N ILE A 594 -10.09 -6.72 31.98
CA ILE A 594 -9.13 -7.14 30.94
C ILE A 594 -7.69 -6.75 31.35
N GLU A 595 -7.50 -5.55 31.90
CA GLU A 595 -6.22 -5.12 32.43
C GLU A 595 -5.78 -5.89 33.67
N ALA A 596 -6.64 -6.07 34.68
CA ALA A 596 -6.29 -6.80 35.90
C ALA A 596 -5.86 -8.24 35.60
N VAL A 597 -6.65 -8.95 34.79
CA VAL A 597 -6.45 -10.35 34.40
C VAL A 597 -5.19 -10.52 33.55
N LEU A 598 -5.01 -9.69 32.51
CA LEU A 598 -3.90 -9.86 31.57
C LEU A 598 -2.61 -9.19 32.03
N LYS A 599 -2.63 -8.02 32.67
CA LYS A 599 -1.42 -7.38 33.24
C LYS A 599 -0.95 -8.13 34.49
N GLY A 600 -1.87 -8.64 35.32
CA GLY A 600 -1.58 -9.33 36.57
C GLY A 600 -1.21 -8.33 37.66
N VAL A 601 -2.18 -7.58 38.17
CA VAL A 601 -1.94 -6.57 39.21
C VAL A 601 -1.61 -7.28 40.54
N GLY A 602 -0.39 -7.08 41.04
CA GLY A 602 0.04 -7.59 42.34
C GLY A 602 0.64 -9.00 42.29
N ASP A 603 -0.23 -10.02 42.31
CA ASP A 603 0.05 -11.27 43.06
C ASP A 603 -0.09 -12.60 42.29
N ARG A 604 -0.21 -12.61 40.96
CA ARG A 604 -0.27 -13.88 40.21
C ARG A 604 1.08 -14.62 40.27
N LYS A 605 1.17 -15.61 41.17
CA LYS A 605 2.28 -16.56 41.34
C LYS A 605 2.78 -17.08 39.99
N LEU A 606 4.09 -17.33 39.88
CA LEU A 606 4.70 -17.96 38.72
C LEU A 606 4.05 -19.34 38.49
N SER A 607 3.42 -19.59 37.34
CA SER A 607 2.75 -20.89 37.14
C SER A 607 3.75 -22.04 36.98
N ALA A 608 3.39 -23.23 37.46
CA ALA A 608 4.24 -24.43 37.41
C ALA A 608 4.79 -24.70 35.99
N THR A 609 3.95 -24.54 34.95
CA THR A 609 4.34 -24.72 33.54
C THR A 609 5.42 -23.73 33.08
N VAL A 610 5.38 -22.48 33.56
CA VAL A 610 6.41 -21.47 33.25
C VAL A 610 7.72 -21.83 33.96
N TRP A 611 7.65 -22.35 35.19
CA TRP A 611 8.84 -22.76 35.94
C TRP A 611 9.48 -24.04 35.39
N GLU A 612 8.70 -25.08 35.08
CA GLU A 612 9.13 -26.33 34.43
C GLU A 612 9.75 -26.05 33.04
N SER A 613 9.19 -25.10 32.28
CA SER A 613 9.81 -24.55 31.06
C SER A 613 11.20 -23.96 31.33
N GLN A 614 11.32 -23.19 32.41
CA GLN A 614 12.55 -22.48 32.77
C GLN A 614 13.63 -23.45 33.27
N ILE A 615 13.29 -24.43 34.11
CA ILE A 615 14.19 -25.51 34.55
C ILE A 615 14.72 -26.31 33.35
N ARG A 616 13.87 -26.67 32.38
CA ARG A 616 14.32 -27.42 31.19
C ARG A 616 15.29 -26.67 30.29
N SER A 617 15.26 -25.34 30.30
CA SER A 617 15.94 -24.48 29.31
C SER A 617 17.09 -23.62 29.87
N ASP A 618 17.08 -23.32 31.17
CA ASP A 618 18.09 -22.52 31.82
C ASP A 618 18.84 -23.31 32.89
N GLY A 619 20.16 -23.43 32.74
CA GLY A 619 21.01 -24.05 33.75
C GLY A 619 21.00 -23.30 35.09
N LEU A 620 20.76 -21.99 35.09
CA LEU A 620 20.70 -21.20 36.32
C LEU A 620 19.40 -21.47 37.09
N ALA A 621 18.23 -21.41 36.43
CA ALA A 621 16.96 -21.77 37.05
C ALA A 621 16.91 -23.23 37.53
N ALA A 622 17.45 -24.18 36.77
CA ALA A 622 17.54 -25.57 37.18
C ALA A 622 18.41 -25.76 38.43
N TRP A 623 19.60 -25.14 38.46
CA TRP A 623 20.44 -25.16 39.66
C TRP A 623 19.77 -24.47 40.86
N VAL A 624 19.01 -23.38 40.65
CA VAL A 624 18.24 -22.73 41.73
C VAL A 624 17.11 -23.63 42.25
N ASN A 625 16.40 -24.37 41.39
CA ASN A 625 15.36 -25.30 41.84
C ASN A 625 15.92 -26.42 42.70
N GLU A 626 17.00 -27.05 42.23
CA GLU A 626 17.56 -28.26 42.84
C GLU A 626 18.45 -27.96 44.05
N TRP A 627 19.37 -26.99 43.94
CA TRP A 627 20.54 -26.83 44.84
C TRP A 627 20.52 -25.54 45.67
N VAL A 628 19.47 -24.72 45.59
CA VAL A 628 19.36 -23.44 46.32
C VAL A 628 18.05 -23.38 47.11
N ILE A 629 18.11 -22.90 48.34
CA ILE A 629 16.96 -22.70 49.23
C ILE A 629 16.87 -21.21 49.58
N GLN A 630 15.65 -20.68 49.69
CA GLN A 630 15.42 -19.35 50.25
C GLN A 630 15.59 -19.37 51.77
N ASP A 631 16.61 -18.66 52.28
CA ASP A 631 16.89 -18.55 53.71
C ASP A 631 17.13 -17.08 54.06
N SER A 632 16.21 -16.50 54.86
CA SER A 632 16.29 -15.10 55.30
C SER A 632 17.55 -14.74 56.10
N THR A 633 18.20 -15.73 56.72
CA THR A 633 19.47 -15.59 57.45
C THR A 633 20.69 -15.98 56.62
N GLY A 634 20.47 -16.75 55.54
CA GLY A 634 21.50 -17.32 54.68
C GLY A 634 22.33 -16.26 53.96
N CYS A 635 23.64 -16.53 53.86
CA CYS A 635 24.64 -15.56 53.40
C CYS A 635 25.82 -16.26 52.69
N VAL A 636 25.63 -16.71 51.45
CA VAL A 636 26.62 -17.51 50.71
C VAL A 636 27.58 -16.61 49.89
N PRO A 637 28.90 -16.89 49.88
CA PRO A 637 29.85 -16.24 48.98
C PRO A 637 29.50 -16.43 47.49
N ILE A 638 29.62 -15.37 46.69
CA ILE A 638 29.32 -15.44 45.25
C ILE A 638 30.35 -16.30 44.52
N GLY A 639 31.63 -16.16 44.87
CA GLY A 639 32.74 -16.81 44.18
C GLY A 639 33.01 -16.26 42.77
N SER A 640 33.94 -16.92 42.08
CA SER A 640 34.25 -16.68 40.65
C SER A 640 35.09 -17.79 39.99
N ASN A 641 35.32 -18.92 40.69
CA ASN A 641 36.14 -20.02 40.19
C ASN A 641 35.26 -21.11 39.56
N ALA A 642 35.38 -21.32 38.24
CA ALA A 642 34.63 -22.36 37.52
C ALA A 642 35.19 -23.78 37.72
N HIS A 643 36.29 -23.90 38.46
CA HIS A 643 36.98 -25.16 38.79
C HIS A 643 37.20 -25.25 40.30
N GLU A 644 36.28 -24.70 41.09
CA GLU A 644 36.27 -24.80 42.56
C GLU A 644 36.05 -26.25 42.99
N TRP A 645 35.15 -26.93 42.27
CA TRP A 645 34.85 -28.35 42.36
C TRP A 645 35.09 -28.99 40.99
N LYS A 646 35.46 -30.27 40.95
CA LYS A 646 35.82 -31.00 39.71
C LYS A 646 35.12 -32.34 39.55
N ILE A 647 34.78 -32.97 40.67
CA ILE A 647 34.03 -34.23 40.75
C ILE A 647 32.87 -34.04 41.73
N ALA A 648 31.85 -34.89 41.66
CA ALA A 648 30.64 -34.74 42.46
C ALA A 648 30.85 -35.18 43.91
N GLU A 649 31.77 -36.11 44.10
CA GLU A 649 32.06 -36.85 45.32
C GLU A 649 32.79 -35.99 46.37
N ASP A 650 33.52 -34.96 45.93
CA ASP A 650 34.21 -33.99 46.77
C ASP A 650 33.32 -32.81 47.22
N TYR A 651 32.12 -32.64 46.66
CA TYR A 651 31.32 -31.42 46.81
C TYR A 651 30.72 -31.24 48.21
N ASP A 652 30.99 -30.08 48.82
CA ASP A 652 30.45 -29.66 50.12
C ASP A 652 29.71 -28.32 49.99
N ALA A 653 28.39 -28.34 50.19
CA ALA A 653 27.53 -27.17 50.14
C ALA A 653 27.84 -26.12 51.24
N THR A 654 28.44 -26.54 52.37
CA THR A 654 28.70 -25.65 53.51
C THR A 654 29.90 -24.71 53.30
N CYS A 655 30.86 -25.10 52.45
CA CYS A 655 32.02 -24.27 52.09
C CYS A 655 32.08 -23.83 50.62
N SER A 656 31.18 -24.33 49.76
CA SER A 656 31.07 -23.94 48.35
C SER A 656 30.63 -22.49 48.15
N THR A 657 31.01 -21.90 47.01
CA THR A 657 30.47 -20.62 46.54
C THR A 657 29.28 -20.84 45.61
N LEU A 658 28.41 -19.83 45.48
CA LEU A 658 27.26 -19.87 44.56
C LEU A 658 27.71 -20.13 43.11
N TYR A 659 28.83 -19.56 42.66
CA TYR A 659 29.35 -19.79 41.31
C TYR A 659 30.06 -21.15 41.18
N GLY A 660 30.74 -21.62 42.22
CA GLY A 660 31.41 -22.93 42.24
C GLY A 660 30.40 -24.08 42.11
N SER A 661 29.40 -24.11 43.00
CA SER A 661 28.27 -25.05 42.96
C SER A 661 27.50 -24.98 41.63
N TYR A 662 27.16 -23.78 41.14
CA TYR A 662 26.50 -23.58 39.85
C TYR A 662 27.31 -24.15 38.67
N THR A 663 28.62 -23.89 38.62
CA THR A 663 29.46 -24.40 37.51
C THR A 663 29.63 -25.91 37.56
N LEU A 664 29.70 -26.52 38.76
CA LEU A 664 29.67 -27.98 38.92
C LEU A 664 28.35 -28.58 38.42
N TYR A 665 27.20 -28.01 38.80
CA TYR A 665 25.88 -28.44 38.34
C TYR A 665 25.77 -28.37 36.80
N CYS A 666 26.25 -27.28 36.18
CA CYS A 666 26.30 -27.17 34.73
C CYS A 666 27.20 -28.25 34.07
N GLN A 667 28.36 -28.57 34.66
CA GLN A 667 29.22 -29.65 34.17
C GLN A 667 28.52 -31.02 34.26
N GLN A 668 27.94 -31.36 35.41
CA GLN A 668 27.20 -32.61 35.62
C GLN A 668 26.02 -32.76 34.65
N THR A 669 25.24 -31.69 34.44
CA THR A 669 24.07 -31.67 33.55
C THR A 669 24.40 -31.45 32.07
N LYS A 670 25.70 -31.35 31.71
CA LYS A 670 26.19 -31.02 30.35
C LYS A 670 25.63 -29.70 29.78
N ARG A 671 25.30 -28.74 30.65
CA ARG A 671 24.79 -27.40 30.30
C ARG A 671 25.90 -26.36 30.25
N SER A 672 25.73 -25.32 29.44
CA SER A 672 26.67 -24.18 29.39
C SER A 672 26.49 -23.26 30.60
N ALA A 673 27.57 -23.05 31.36
CA ALA A 673 27.57 -22.09 32.46
C ALA A 673 27.64 -20.63 31.95
N LYS A 674 26.95 -19.72 32.65
CA LYS A 674 27.10 -18.26 32.49
C LYS A 674 28.47 -17.79 32.99
N SER A 675 28.93 -16.63 32.54
CA SER A 675 30.22 -16.05 32.97
C SER A 675 30.18 -15.56 34.44
N PRO A 676 31.31 -15.51 35.16
CA PRO A 676 31.35 -15.01 36.54
C PRO A 676 30.85 -13.55 36.68
N GLN A 677 31.04 -12.76 35.63
CA GLN A 677 30.62 -11.35 35.58
C GLN A 677 29.09 -11.22 35.56
N ASN A 678 28.42 -12.05 34.74
CA ASN A 678 26.97 -11.96 34.54
C ASN A 678 26.17 -12.75 35.58
N PHE A 679 26.66 -13.93 35.99
CA PHE A 679 25.98 -14.85 36.90
C PHE A 679 25.31 -14.16 38.11
N SER A 680 26.07 -13.32 38.80
CA SER A 680 25.60 -12.64 40.01
C SER A 680 24.69 -11.42 39.79
N ALA A 681 24.32 -11.13 38.55
CA ALA A 681 23.25 -10.19 38.18
C ALA A 681 22.00 -10.99 37.76
N GLU A 682 22.18 -11.97 36.87
CA GLU A 682 21.10 -12.87 36.42
C GLU A 682 20.47 -13.66 37.58
N LEU A 683 21.26 -14.08 38.58
CA LEU A 683 20.75 -14.76 39.79
C LEU A 683 19.90 -13.84 40.68
N LEU A 684 20.26 -12.56 40.80
CA LEU A 684 19.45 -11.58 41.56
C LEU A 684 18.16 -11.23 40.81
N GLU A 685 18.22 -11.13 39.48
CA GLU A 685 17.04 -10.93 38.64
C GLU A 685 16.09 -12.13 38.76
N LEU A 686 16.61 -13.36 38.62
CA LEU A 686 15.85 -14.60 38.82
C LEU A 686 15.16 -14.64 40.20
N THR A 687 15.93 -14.50 41.28
CA THR A 687 15.40 -14.67 42.64
C THR A 687 14.44 -13.54 43.04
N ASN A 688 14.80 -12.27 42.84
CA ASN A 688 13.93 -11.15 43.24
C ASN A 688 12.76 -10.89 42.29
N ARG A 689 12.90 -11.12 40.97
CA ARG A 689 11.87 -10.72 39.97
C ARG A 689 11.02 -11.87 39.45
N THR A 690 11.49 -13.11 39.54
CA THR A 690 10.75 -14.28 39.04
C THR A 690 10.24 -15.16 40.19
N LEU A 691 11.00 -15.27 41.29
CA LEU A 691 10.64 -16.09 42.46
C LEU A 691 10.11 -15.27 43.66
N GLY A 692 10.21 -13.95 43.62
CA GLY A 692 9.80 -13.06 44.73
C GLY A 692 10.69 -13.14 45.98
N TRP A 693 11.80 -13.88 45.93
CA TRP A 693 12.70 -14.08 47.05
C TRP A 693 13.47 -12.79 47.36
N SER A 694 13.46 -12.36 48.63
CA SER A 694 14.18 -11.16 49.08
C SER A 694 15.69 -11.42 49.18
N THR A 695 16.42 -11.25 48.07
CA THR A 695 17.88 -11.53 48.03
C THR A 695 18.69 -10.27 47.71
N GLU A 696 19.74 -10.00 48.50
CA GLU A 696 20.59 -8.82 48.31
C GLU A 696 22.08 -9.14 48.19
N LYS A 697 22.81 -8.32 47.42
CA LYS A 697 24.24 -8.50 47.16
C LYS A 697 25.08 -7.61 48.06
N ALA A 698 25.60 -8.20 49.12
CA ALA A 698 26.34 -7.49 50.16
C ALA A 698 27.87 -7.71 50.08
N ARG A 699 28.59 -7.02 50.97
CA ARG A 699 30.00 -7.27 51.27
C ARG A 699 30.14 -7.55 52.77
N VAL A 700 30.73 -8.69 53.13
CA VAL A 700 30.86 -9.15 54.51
C VAL A 700 32.33 -9.48 54.79
N LYS A 701 32.78 -9.29 56.03
CA LYS A 701 34.12 -9.72 56.46
C LYS A 701 34.07 -11.18 56.90
N ILE A 702 34.71 -12.06 56.13
CA ILE A 702 34.85 -13.50 56.43
C ILE A 702 36.35 -13.80 56.57
N ALA A 703 36.77 -14.40 57.68
CA ALA A 703 38.18 -14.65 58.01
C ALA A 703 39.09 -13.41 57.79
N GLY A 704 38.63 -12.23 58.20
CA GLY A 704 39.32 -10.95 58.04
C GLY A 704 39.29 -10.34 56.62
N LYS A 705 38.96 -11.12 55.58
CA LYS A 705 38.89 -10.67 54.18
C LYS A 705 37.50 -10.15 53.85
N THR A 706 37.41 -9.13 52.99
CA THR A 706 36.09 -8.61 52.52
C THR A 706 35.63 -9.43 51.32
N VAL A 707 34.59 -10.23 51.51
CA VAL A 707 34.03 -11.16 50.51
C VAL A 707 32.71 -10.58 49.96
N ARG A 708 32.42 -10.84 48.67
CA ARG A 708 31.12 -10.53 48.06
C ARG A 708 30.19 -11.72 48.25
N VAL A 709 29.02 -11.47 48.82
CA VAL A 709 28.02 -12.49 49.19
C VAL A 709 26.66 -12.14 48.58
N ILE A 710 25.76 -13.12 48.50
CA ILE A 710 24.32 -12.86 48.39
C ILE A 710 23.66 -13.33 49.70
N LYS A 711 22.82 -12.48 50.29
CA LYS A 711 21.95 -12.82 51.41
C LYS A 711 20.58 -13.29 50.91
N GLY A 712 19.83 -14.00 51.75
CA GLY A 712 18.49 -14.49 51.40
C GLY A 712 18.50 -15.89 50.77
N LEU A 713 19.67 -16.53 50.71
CA LEU A 713 19.91 -17.81 50.03
C LEU A 713 20.79 -18.72 50.89
N LYS A 714 20.52 -20.03 50.82
CA LYS A 714 21.36 -21.14 51.29
C LYS A 714 21.64 -22.10 50.11
N LEU A 715 22.78 -22.79 50.11
CA LEU A 715 22.98 -23.98 49.26
C LEU A 715 22.36 -25.19 49.94
N ARG A 716 21.65 -26.04 49.19
CA ARG A 716 21.00 -27.24 49.70
C ARG A 716 22.03 -28.26 50.18
N GLU A 717 21.89 -28.70 51.42
CA GLU A 717 22.63 -29.81 52.02
C GLU A 717 21.89 -31.15 51.86
N LEU A 718 22.59 -32.27 52.10
CA LEU A 718 22.04 -33.64 52.00
C LEU A 718 20.86 -33.96 52.95
N TYR A 719 20.62 -33.11 53.95
CA TYR A 719 19.59 -33.27 54.97
C TYR A 719 18.54 -32.15 54.99
N ASP A 720 18.62 -31.22 54.03
CA ASP A 720 17.64 -30.12 53.86
C ASP A 720 16.39 -30.65 53.16
N ASN A 721 15.27 -30.69 53.88
CA ASN A 721 13.99 -31.28 53.43
C ASN A 721 13.01 -30.23 52.86
N GLU A 722 13.43 -28.97 52.74
CA GLU A 722 12.64 -27.88 52.16
C GLU A 722 12.28 -28.20 50.70
N PRO A 723 11.00 -28.16 50.30
CA PRO A 723 10.60 -28.51 48.93
C PRO A 723 11.26 -27.59 47.90
N THR A 724 11.51 -28.12 46.70
CA THR A 724 11.92 -27.31 45.56
C THR A 724 10.81 -26.33 45.16
N TYR A 725 11.15 -25.25 44.47
CA TYR A 725 10.15 -24.27 44.04
C TYR A 725 9.14 -24.88 43.05
N GLU A 726 9.54 -25.89 42.26
CA GLU A 726 8.64 -26.67 41.42
C GLU A 726 7.62 -27.47 42.23
N GLU A 727 8.03 -28.13 43.32
CA GLU A 727 7.10 -28.87 44.20
C GLU A 727 6.12 -27.95 44.92
N ILE A 728 6.55 -26.74 45.33
CA ILE A 728 5.66 -25.72 45.92
C ILE A 728 4.57 -25.33 44.91
N LEU A 729 4.94 -25.03 43.66
CA LEU A 729 3.99 -24.67 42.60
C LEU A 729 3.09 -25.83 42.16
N GLN A 730 3.53 -27.08 42.30
CA GLN A 730 2.69 -28.25 42.04
C GLN A 730 1.73 -28.55 43.20
N GLY A 731 2.13 -28.30 44.45
CA GLY A 731 1.28 -28.43 45.64
C GLY A 731 0.10 -27.45 45.65
N ASP A 732 0.35 -26.18 45.31
CA ASP A 732 -0.71 -25.17 45.14
C ASP A 732 -1.81 -25.60 44.14
N ASN A 733 -1.47 -26.42 43.14
CA ASN A 733 -2.40 -26.91 42.11
C ASN A 733 -3.27 -28.11 42.55
N GLN A 734 -3.15 -28.60 43.79
CA GLN A 734 -4.02 -29.67 44.33
C GLN A 734 -5.15 -29.17 45.25
N GLY A 735 -5.32 -27.84 45.37
CA GLY A 735 -6.36 -27.21 46.18
C GLY A 735 -7.78 -27.28 45.62
N ASP A 736 -8.37 -28.49 45.54
CA ASP A 736 -9.77 -28.79 45.95
C ASP A 736 -10.11 -30.29 45.76
N ARG A 737 -9.39 -31.19 46.44
CA ARG A 737 -9.78 -32.62 46.53
C ARG A 737 -9.44 -33.25 47.88
N GLY A 738 -10.47 -33.43 48.71
CA GLY A 738 -10.45 -34.39 49.82
C GLY A 738 -9.70 -33.93 51.07
N GLY A 739 -10.24 -32.92 51.77
CA GLY A 739 -9.91 -32.73 53.19
C GLY A 739 -10.55 -33.83 54.03
N ASP A 740 -9.83 -34.93 54.25
CA ASP A 740 -10.27 -36.04 55.10
C ASP A 740 -9.27 -36.31 56.25
N ASN A 741 -9.79 -36.78 57.37
CA ASN A 741 -9.23 -36.50 58.70
C ASN A 741 -7.97 -37.32 59.09
N SER A 742 -7.06 -36.66 59.81
CA SER A 742 -6.30 -37.29 60.91
C SER A 742 -5.88 -36.24 61.97
N GLY A 743 -6.27 -36.42 63.24
CA GLY A 743 -5.92 -35.47 64.31
C GLY A 743 -6.94 -35.27 65.47
N ASP A 744 -7.28 -36.34 66.19
CA ASP A 744 -7.70 -36.39 67.61
C ASP A 744 -8.75 -35.41 68.21
N ASN A 745 -9.95 -35.97 68.40
CA ASN A 745 -10.64 -36.12 69.70
C ASN A 745 -10.63 -34.98 70.74
N GLN A 746 -11.78 -34.31 70.86
CA GLN A 746 -12.55 -34.30 72.11
C GLN A 746 -14.06 -34.12 71.83
N GLY A 747 -14.91 -34.46 72.80
CA GLY A 747 -16.38 -34.55 72.61
C GLY A 747 -17.13 -33.20 72.52
N ASP A 748 -18.46 -33.19 72.44
CA ASP A 748 -19.39 -34.29 72.75
C ASP A 748 -20.81 -34.11 72.16
N ASN A 749 -21.55 -35.22 72.05
CA ASN A 749 -23.01 -35.39 72.06
C ASN A 749 -23.98 -34.88 70.93
N LEU A 750 -24.88 -35.82 70.54
CA LEU A 750 -26.31 -35.67 70.15
C LEU A 750 -26.79 -35.22 68.73
N LYS A 751 -26.88 -36.24 67.85
CA LYS A 751 -28.10 -36.70 67.10
C LYS A 751 -28.94 -35.76 66.19
N VAL A 752 -28.78 -35.97 64.88
CA VAL A 752 -29.77 -36.36 63.81
C VAL A 752 -31.25 -36.65 64.20
N PRO A 753 -32.22 -36.67 63.24
CA PRO A 753 -32.41 -35.99 61.92
C PRO A 753 -33.90 -35.50 61.77
N PRO A 754 -34.66 -35.54 60.63
CA PRO A 754 -34.36 -35.61 59.18
C PRO A 754 -35.14 -34.62 58.25
N ASP A 755 -34.69 -34.59 56.99
CA ASP A 755 -35.39 -34.45 55.69
C ASP A 755 -36.83 -33.84 55.59
N LYS A 756 -37.05 -32.92 54.63
CA LYS A 756 -37.59 -33.31 53.30
C LYS A 756 -37.64 -32.20 52.22
N GLU A 757 -37.89 -32.67 51.00
CA GLU A 757 -38.13 -31.97 49.74
C GLU A 757 -39.29 -30.93 49.81
N GLY A 758 -39.30 -29.92 48.92
CA GLY A 758 -40.44 -29.03 48.74
C GLY A 758 -40.28 -27.98 47.63
N GLU A 759 -41.14 -28.05 46.62
CA GLU A 759 -41.31 -27.05 45.55
C GLU A 759 -41.98 -25.76 46.09
N GLY A 760 -41.98 -24.66 45.32
CA GLY A 760 -43.03 -23.63 45.51
C GLY A 760 -42.68 -22.17 45.20
N SER A 761 -42.96 -21.77 43.97
CA SER A 761 -43.31 -20.42 43.49
C SER A 761 -43.61 -19.31 44.51
N SER A 762 -42.98 -18.14 44.33
CA SER A 762 -43.48 -16.85 44.80
C SER A 762 -44.91 -16.58 44.29
N PRO A 763 -45.74 -15.83 45.03
CA PRO A 763 -45.83 -14.39 44.73
C PRO A 763 -46.14 -13.49 45.93
N GLY A 764 -45.86 -12.17 45.81
CA GLY A 764 -46.66 -11.18 46.53
C GLY A 764 -46.04 -9.82 46.89
N VAL A 765 -46.50 -8.78 46.18
CA VAL A 765 -47.04 -7.53 46.75
C VAL A 765 -46.09 -6.54 47.47
N SER A 766 -45.99 -5.35 46.87
CA SER A 766 -45.51 -4.05 47.40
C SER A 766 -46.51 -3.45 48.43
N PRO A 767 -46.58 -2.13 48.72
CA PRO A 767 -45.61 -1.02 48.60
C PRO A 767 -45.43 -0.28 49.96
N GLY A 768 -44.70 0.84 49.98
CA GLY A 768 -44.82 1.82 51.07
C GLY A 768 -43.66 2.80 51.20
N VAL A 769 -43.93 4.10 51.05
CA VAL A 769 -43.02 5.19 51.41
C VAL A 769 -43.74 6.04 52.45
N TYR A 770 -43.13 6.28 53.62
CA TYR A 770 -42.85 7.62 54.16
C TYR A 770 -42.13 7.60 55.53
N GLU A 771 -41.37 8.66 55.76
CA GLU A 771 -40.66 9.15 56.97
C GLU A 771 -41.50 9.20 58.28
N PRO A 772 -40.92 9.38 59.52
CA PRO A 772 -39.78 10.31 59.80
C PRO A 772 -38.77 10.05 60.96
N ARG A 773 -37.64 10.78 60.84
CA ARG A 773 -36.81 11.51 61.85
C ARG A 773 -36.57 10.96 63.27
N ASP A 774 -35.29 10.93 63.66
CA ASP A 774 -34.69 11.74 64.76
C ASP A 774 -33.14 11.56 64.76
N ASN A 775 -32.35 12.14 65.69
CA ASN A 775 -31.91 13.55 65.78
C ASN A 775 -30.68 13.67 66.73
N SER A 776 -29.85 14.73 66.62
CA SER A 776 -28.77 15.13 67.57
C SER A 776 -27.57 14.16 67.78
N ASP A 777 -26.32 14.56 68.12
CA ASP A 777 -25.74 15.91 68.21
C ASP A 777 -24.19 15.92 68.16
N ASN A 778 -23.61 17.00 67.59
CA ASN A 778 -22.38 17.76 67.94
C ASN A 778 -21.05 17.02 68.31
N LEU A 779 -19.85 17.48 67.93
CA LEU A 779 -19.30 18.83 67.64
C LEU A 779 -18.37 18.78 66.38
N HIS A 780 -17.66 19.81 65.87
CA HIS A 780 -17.42 21.22 66.26
C HIS A 780 -17.15 22.12 65.00
N SER A 781 -17.00 23.42 65.23
CA SER A 781 -16.61 24.54 64.35
C SER A 781 -15.16 24.57 63.81
N ASN A 782 -14.73 25.46 62.90
CA ASN A 782 -15.26 26.14 61.68
C ASN A 782 -14.31 27.33 61.33
N PHE A 783 -14.21 27.73 60.05
CA PHE A 783 -14.56 29.08 59.52
C PHE A 783 -14.04 29.36 58.09
N GLU A 784 -14.98 29.64 57.17
CA GLU A 784 -14.97 30.55 56.00
C GLU A 784 -13.79 30.58 54.97
N SER A 785 -13.98 31.01 53.72
CA SER A 785 -15.10 31.74 53.07
C SER A 785 -15.43 31.21 51.66
N THR A 786 -16.64 31.49 51.15
CA THR A 786 -17.01 31.32 49.72
C THR A 786 -17.89 32.48 49.23
N GLU A 787 -17.85 32.77 47.93
CA GLU A 787 -18.95 33.47 47.25
C GLU A 787 -18.98 33.17 45.73
N LYS A 788 -20.11 33.47 45.06
CA LYS A 788 -20.37 33.29 43.62
C LYS A 788 -21.10 34.55 43.09
N ASN A 789 -21.06 34.81 41.77
CA ASN A 789 -22.27 34.82 40.90
C ASN A 789 -22.10 35.48 39.49
N PHE A 790 -22.80 34.88 38.51
CA PHE A 790 -23.57 35.45 37.38
C PHE A 790 -23.05 36.55 36.42
N SER A 791 -22.77 36.12 35.16
CA SER A 791 -23.52 36.46 33.91
C SER A 791 -23.44 37.82 33.17
N LEU A 792 -23.63 37.70 31.83
CA LEU A 792 -24.34 38.58 30.86
C LEU A 792 -23.63 39.69 30.02
N SER A 793 -23.64 39.47 28.69
CA SER A 793 -23.98 40.36 27.54
C SER A 793 -23.25 41.69 27.22
N ASP A 794 -22.87 41.79 25.93
CA ASP A 794 -22.93 42.93 25.00
C ASP A 794 -22.44 44.35 25.37
N LYS A 795 -21.43 44.86 24.65
CA LYS A 795 -21.64 45.89 23.57
C LYS A 795 -20.37 46.28 22.79
N SER A 796 -20.60 46.97 21.66
CA SER A 796 -19.62 47.50 20.70
C SER A 796 -18.93 48.80 21.15
N GLY A 797 -17.72 49.08 20.63
CA GLY A 797 -16.99 50.33 20.89
C GLY A 797 -15.77 50.56 19.98
N THR A 798 -15.94 51.43 18.99
CA THR A 798 -15.00 51.90 17.95
C THR A 798 -13.62 52.43 18.38
N GLU A 799 -12.60 52.11 17.56
CA GLU A 799 -11.53 52.99 17.01
C GLU A 799 -10.74 53.98 17.91
N LYS A 800 -9.39 53.97 17.75
CA LYS A 800 -8.60 55.22 17.58
C LYS A 800 -7.22 55.03 16.94
N GLU A 801 -6.74 56.11 16.32
CA GLU A 801 -5.66 56.17 15.33
C GLU A 801 -4.24 56.46 15.90
N GLU A 802 -3.24 56.18 15.05
CA GLU A 802 -1.92 56.81 14.84
C GLU A 802 -1.17 57.63 15.91
N LYS A 803 0.17 57.43 15.97
CA LYS A 803 1.27 58.45 15.98
C LYS A 803 2.66 57.82 16.24
N ASP A 804 3.83 58.34 15.81
CA ASP A 804 4.11 59.31 14.73
C ASP A 804 5.58 59.26 14.21
N LYS A 805 5.78 59.62 12.93
CA LYS A 805 6.94 60.29 12.24
C LYS A 805 8.45 60.08 12.58
N ASN A 806 9.23 59.90 11.50
CA ASN A 806 10.56 60.49 11.13
C ASN A 806 11.82 60.19 11.99
N TYR A 807 13.05 59.98 11.45
CA TYR A 807 13.88 60.80 10.54
C TYR A 807 14.91 59.90 9.79
N GLN A 808 15.10 59.94 8.46
CA GLN A 808 15.85 60.90 7.62
C GLN A 808 17.36 61.16 7.96
N THR A 809 18.26 60.53 7.18
CA THR A 809 19.47 61.12 6.50
C THR A 809 20.10 60.03 5.58
N THR A 810 20.07 60.13 4.24
CA THR A 810 21.14 60.62 3.31
C THR A 810 22.50 59.89 3.38
N LYS A 811 23.19 59.54 2.28
CA LYS A 811 23.01 59.73 0.80
C LYS A 811 23.97 58.80 0.02
N LEU A 812 23.67 58.53 -1.27
CA LEU A 812 24.55 58.41 -2.48
C LEU A 812 26.05 58.03 -2.28
N ASN A 813 26.70 57.11 -3.03
CA ASN A 813 26.74 57.01 -4.51
C ASN A 813 27.48 55.73 -5.04
N GLU A 814 27.36 55.45 -6.35
CA GLU A 814 28.35 54.87 -7.31
C GLU A 814 29.02 53.46 -7.15
N GLU A 815 28.90 52.63 -8.20
CA GLU A 815 29.92 51.65 -8.68
C GLU A 815 30.86 52.34 -9.71
N PRO A 816 31.95 51.75 -10.29
CA PRO A 816 32.62 50.44 -10.11
C PRO A 816 34.16 50.66 -9.84
N PRO A 817 35.20 49.93 -10.35
CA PRO A 817 35.35 48.56 -10.89
C PRO A 817 36.60 47.74 -10.38
N ARG A 818 36.61 46.43 -10.71
CA ARG A 818 37.75 45.52 -11.13
C ARG A 818 39.14 45.51 -10.43
N ASN A 819 39.67 44.26 -10.35
CA ASN A 819 41.09 43.83 -10.47
C ASN A 819 42.08 44.16 -9.32
N THR A 820 43.19 43.45 -9.07
CA THR A 820 43.65 42.02 -9.16
C THR A 820 45.10 41.96 -8.65
N VAL A 821 45.52 40.90 -7.93
CA VAL A 821 46.89 40.29 -7.85
C VAL A 821 46.79 39.16 -6.79
N VAL A 822 47.02 37.86 -7.01
CA VAL A 822 48.02 37.06 -7.78
C VAL A 822 49.26 36.68 -6.96
N ASN A 823 49.40 35.38 -6.64
CA ASN A 823 50.59 34.63 -7.01
C ASN A 823 50.35 33.11 -7.04
N ASN A 824 51.19 32.38 -7.80
CA ASN A 824 50.94 31.00 -8.27
C ASN A 824 52.06 30.01 -7.88
N SER A 825 51.73 28.71 -7.92
CA SER A 825 52.58 27.65 -8.49
C SER A 825 51.69 26.69 -9.32
N PHE A 826 51.83 26.65 -10.65
CA PHE A 826 52.62 25.65 -11.42
C PHE A 826 52.21 24.18 -11.13
N SER A 827 51.89 23.29 -12.08
CA SER A 827 51.68 23.29 -13.56
C SER A 827 51.13 21.88 -13.94
N GLY A 828 50.67 21.47 -15.14
CA GLY A 828 50.64 21.92 -16.56
C GLY A 828 50.70 20.65 -17.46
N THR A 829 50.24 20.52 -18.71
CA THR A 829 49.59 21.42 -19.70
C THR A 829 48.92 20.54 -20.83
N PRO A 830 48.06 21.07 -21.73
CA PRO A 830 47.10 20.29 -22.55
C PRO A 830 47.29 20.34 -24.09
N ARG A 831 46.34 19.74 -24.85
CA ARG A 831 45.78 20.16 -26.18
C ARG A 831 44.60 19.23 -26.56
N GLU A 832 43.45 19.66 -27.11
CA GLU A 832 43.11 20.36 -28.39
C GLU A 832 43.36 19.47 -29.63
N GLU A 833 42.54 19.46 -30.71
CA GLU A 833 41.48 20.42 -31.14
C GLU A 833 40.27 19.73 -31.87
N VAL A 834 39.63 20.39 -32.86
CA VAL A 834 38.20 20.19 -33.26
C VAL A 834 37.99 19.75 -34.73
N SER A 835 36.77 19.24 -35.05
CA SER A 835 36.13 19.10 -36.39
C SER A 835 36.30 17.74 -37.14
N ASN A 836 35.51 17.31 -38.15
CA ASN A 836 34.32 17.87 -38.84
C ASN A 836 33.50 16.81 -39.65
N LYS A 837 32.24 17.11 -40.02
CA LYS A 837 31.44 16.65 -41.20
C LYS A 837 31.08 15.15 -41.50
N ASN A 838 29.75 14.88 -41.46
CA ASN A 838 28.84 14.30 -42.50
C ASN A 838 29.06 12.98 -43.29
N ALA A 839 27.95 12.19 -43.38
CA ALA A 839 27.51 11.27 -44.47
C ALA A 839 28.32 9.97 -44.75
N SER A 840 27.81 8.85 -45.33
CA SER A 840 26.49 8.23 -45.63
C SER A 840 26.75 6.73 -46.03
N ASN A 841 25.87 5.74 -46.23
CA ASN A 841 24.41 5.52 -46.46
C ASN A 841 23.94 4.28 -45.62
N LYS A 842 22.70 3.72 -45.58
CA LYS A 842 21.46 3.61 -46.40
C LYS A 842 21.39 2.41 -47.40
N SER A 843 20.20 1.77 -47.48
CA SER A 843 19.74 0.59 -48.27
C SER A 843 20.00 -0.83 -47.67
N SER A 844 19.35 -1.90 -48.20
CA SER A 844 17.97 -2.35 -47.83
C SER A 844 17.54 -3.69 -48.51
N LEU A 845 16.72 -4.50 -47.81
CA LEU A 845 15.78 -5.56 -48.32
C LEU A 845 16.29 -6.80 -49.09
N ALA A 846 16.11 -8.00 -48.48
CA ALA A 846 15.51 -9.28 -49.00
C ALA A 846 15.95 -9.91 -50.37
N PRO A 847 15.55 -11.15 -50.76
CA PRO A 847 14.73 -12.21 -50.10
C PRO A 847 15.38 -13.63 -50.07
N ALA A 848 14.60 -14.70 -49.81
CA ALA A 848 14.98 -16.13 -49.79
C ALA A 848 14.58 -16.90 -51.09
N PRO A 849 14.95 -18.20 -51.28
CA PRO A 849 13.94 -19.28 -51.13
C PRO A 849 14.39 -20.75 -50.80
N VAL A 850 13.62 -21.43 -49.92
CA VAL A 850 12.88 -22.73 -50.06
C VAL A 850 13.53 -24.07 -50.56
N THR A 851 13.21 -25.21 -49.88
CA THR A 851 13.24 -26.68 -50.24
C THR A 851 14.61 -27.42 -50.43
N ILE A 852 14.86 -28.76 -50.25
CA ILE A 852 14.29 -30.05 -49.69
C ILE A 852 14.85 -31.25 -50.58
N PRO A 853 14.96 -32.57 -50.23
CA PRO A 853 15.06 -33.36 -48.97
C PRO A 853 16.08 -34.59 -49.06
N THR A 854 15.82 -35.72 -48.35
CA THR A 854 16.34 -37.14 -48.49
C THR A 854 17.61 -37.50 -47.66
N GLN A 855 17.62 -38.42 -46.67
CA GLN A 855 17.61 -39.93 -46.66
C GLN A 855 18.74 -40.60 -47.51
N GLN A 856 19.36 -41.75 -47.18
CA GLN A 856 19.11 -42.91 -46.27
C GLN A 856 20.50 -43.56 -45.87
N ARG A 857 20.79 -44.78 -45.34
CA ARG A 857 20.12 -46.08 -45.00
C ARG A 857 20.93 -46.94 -43.97
N VAL A 858 20.20 -47.58 -43.04
CA VAL A 858 20.27 -48.93 -42.38
C VAL A 858 21.39 -49.95 -42.77
N GLU A 859 22.01 -50.72 -41.82
CA GLU A 859 21.86 -52.19 -41.52
C GLU A 859 23.06 -52.71 -40.65
N ALA A 860 23.10 -53.87 -39.94
CA ALA A 860 22.09 -54.75 -39.27
C ALA A 860 22.71 -55.93 -38.41
N VAL A 861 22.12 -56.22 -37.23
CA VAL A 861 21.79 -57.56 -36.61
C VAL A 861 22.87 -58.61 -36.13
N SER A 862 22.98 -58.78 -34.78
CA SER A 862 22.85 -60.00 -33.89
C SER A 862 23.62 -61.34 -34.13
N PRO A 863 23.49 -62.46 -33.31
CA PRO A 863 23.12 -62.69 -31.87
C PRO A 863 23.98 -63.75 -31.05
N SER A 864 23.72 -63.89 -29.73
CA SER A 864 23.75 -65.15 -28.88
C SER A 864 25.09 -65.90 -28.56
N LEU A 865 25.28 -66.76 -27.51
CA LEU A 865 24.47 -67.26 -26.35
C LEU A 865 25.35 -67.88 -25.20
N ASP A 866 24.79 -67.95 -23.98
CA ASP A 866 24.95 -68.94 -22.84
C ASP A 866 26.24 -69.16 -21.96
N LYS A 867 26.06 -68.87 -20.65
CA LYS A 867 26.36 -69.65 -19.40
C LYS A 867 27.74 -69.73 -18.66
N PRO A 868 27.75 -69.99 -17.31
CA PRO A 868 28.91 -69.89 -16.38
C PRO A 868 29.38 -71.28 -15.84
N PRO A 869 30.31 -71.44 -14.84
CA PRO A 869 30.04 -71.26 -13.37
C PRO A 869 31.26 -71.02 -12.39
N VAL A 870 30.99 -71.04 -11.06
CA VAL A 870 31.88 -71.30 -9.87
C VAL A 870 32.91 -70.27 -9.33
N VAL A 871 32.54 -69.68 -8.18
CA VAL A 871 33.26 -69.40 -6.88
C VAL A 871 34.75 -69.78 -6.71
N THR A 872 35.58 -68.91 -6.07
CA THR A 872 36.39 -69.21 -4.83
C THR A 872 37.28 -68.03 -4.34
N GLN A 873 37.23 -67.78 -3.02
CA GLN A 873 38.10 -67.04 -2.06
C GLN A 873 39.19 -66.01 -2.50
N VAL A 874 38.99 -64.77 -2.03
CA VAL A 874 39.89 -63.87 -1.27
C VAL A 874 41.44 -64.09 -1.31
N VAL A 875 42.16 -63.12 -1.90
CA VAL A 875 43.40 -62.50 -1.34
C VAL A 875 43.41 -60.99 -1.73
N THR A 876 43.99 -60.13 -0.88
CA THR A 876 44.06 -58.67 -1.04
C THR A 876 44.98 -58.17 -2.17
N THR A 877 44.62 -57.07 -2.83
CA THR A 877 45.51 -56.20 -3.64
C THR A 877 44.97 -54.74 -3.62
N PRO A 878 45.76 -53.71 -4.00
CA PRO A 878 45.70 -52.39 -3.36
C PRO A 878 44.74 -51.35 -3.97
N VAL A 879 44.57 -50.23 -3.24
CA VAL A 879 43.79 -49.06 -3.64
C VAL A 879 44.48 -48.30 -4.78
N THR A 880 43.95 -48.43 -5.99
CA THR A 880 44.30 -47.54 -7.12
C THR A 880 43.63 -46.18 -6.93
N GLN A 881 44.43 -45.10 -6.87
CA GLN A 881 43.88 -43.74 -6.84
C GLN A 881 43.22 -43.40 -8.18
N VAL A 882 41.95 -42.98 -8.15
CA VAL A 882 41.24 -42.48 -9.33
C VAL A 882 41.73 -41.07 -9.65
N VAL A 883 42.54 -40.94 -10.70
CA VAL A 883 42.94 -39.64 -11.23
C VAL A 883 41.74 -38.99 -11.92
N THR A 884 41.15 -37.97 -11.29
CA THR A 884 40.11 -37.16 -11.91
C THR A 884 40.69 -36.32 -13.05
N PRO A 885 40.00 -36.21 -14.21
CA PRO A 885 40.47 -35.38 -15.31
C PRO A 885 40.50 -33.90 -14.90
N GLN A 886 41.60 -33.22 -15.21
CA GLN A 886 41.79 -31.79 -14.94
C GLN A 886 40.87 -30.95 -15.83
N ILE A 887 39.83 -30.36 -15.23
CA ILE A 887 38.85 -29.53 -15.92
C ILE A 887 39.45 -28.15 -16.21
N ASN A 888 39.51 -27.76 -17.49
CA ASN A 888 39.99 -26.44 -17.89
C ASN A 888 38.86 -25.39 -17.77
N TRP A 889 38.69 -24.82 -16.58
CA TRP A 889 37.66 -23.82 -16.29
C TRP A 889 37.64 -22.61 -17.23
N LYS A 890 38.75 -22.28 -17.92
CA LYS A 890 38.82 -21.15 -18.87
C LYS A 890 37.99 -21.33 -20.14
N THR A 891 37.42 -22.51 -20.40
CA THR A 891 36.47 -22.72 -21.50
C THR A 891 35.00 -22.56 -21.08
N TYR A 892 34.71 -22.34 -19.80
CA TYR A 892 33.35 -22.15 -19.30
C TYR A 892 32.74 -20.84 -19.85
N PRO A 893 31.54 -20.86 -20.46
CA PRO A 893 30.98 -19.72 -21.20
C PRO A 893 30.33 -18.68 -20.28
N TYR A 894 31.14 -18.02 -19.44
CA TYR A 894 30.73 -16.93 -18.56
C TYR A 894 31.80 -15.82 -18.56
N ASN A 895 31.38 -14.56 -18.39
CA ASN A 895 32.25 -13.40 -18.52
C ASN A 895 33.13 -13.17 -17.27
N SER A 896 34.17 -13.99 -17.10
CA SER A 896 35.20 -13.86 -16.07
C SER A 896 36.55 -14.36 -16.60
N SER A 897 37.64 -13.72 -16.21
CA SER A 897 39.02 -14.19 -16.46
C SER A 897 39.59 -15.05 -15.32
N ASP A 898 38.94 -15.07 -14.16
CA ASP A 898 39.32 -15.87 -12.99
C ASP A 898 38.64 -17.25 -13.02
N SER A 899 39.47 -18.31 -12.96
CA SER A 899 39.04 -19.72 -12.91
C SER A 899 38.23 -20.06 -11.66
N THR A 900 38.53 -19.48 -10.50
CA THR A 900 37.82 -19.79 -9.25
C THR A 900 36.39 -19.23 -9.29
N THR A 901 36.19 -18.05 -9.89
CA THR A 901 34.88 -17.48 -10.17
C THR A 901 34.10 -18.31 -11.20
N LEU A 902 34.76 -18.82 -12.25
CA LEU A 902 34.13 -19.69 -13.24
C LEU A 902 33.68 -21.03 -12.64
N GLU A 903 34.51 -21.67 -11.80
CA GLU A 903 34.18 -22.88 -11.05
C GLU A 903 33.01 -22.67 -10.08
N ASN A 904 33.03 -21.59 -9.30
CA ASN A 904 31.93 -21.23 -8.39
C ASN A 904 30.62 -20.89 -9.12
N ARG A 905 30.69 -20.37 -10.35
CA ARG A 905 29.52 -20.17 -11.21
C ARG A 905 29.01 -21.50 -11.74
N ALA A 906 29.89 -22.36 -12.26
CA ALA A 906 29.57 -23.69 -12.78
C ALA A 906 28.87 -24.57 -11.74
N LEU A 907 29.37 -24.59 -10.49
CA LEU A 907 28.75 -25.31 -9.37
C LEU A 907 27.31 -24.82 -9.08
N LYS A 908 27.10 -23.50 -8.98
CA LYS A 908 25.77 -22.92 -8.73
C LYS A 908 24.79 -23.15 -9.88
N VAL A 909 25.27 -23.13 -11.12
CA VAL A 909 24.44 -23.47 -12.29
C VAL A 909 24.07 -24.95 -12.27
N LYS A 910 25.02 -25.86 -12.00
CA LYS A 910 24.77 -27.30 -11.82
C LYS A 910 23.71 -27.59 -10.75
N GLU A 911 23.87 -27.01 -9.56
CA GLU A 911 22.92 -27.16 -8.44
C GLU A 911 21.49 -26.75 -8.85
N ARG A 912 21.34 -25.59 -9.48
CA ARG A 912 20.03 -25.08 -9.95
C ARG A 912 19.40 -25.99 -11.01
N ILE A 913 20.19 -26.54 -11.93
CA ILE A 913 19.71 -27.48 -12.96
C ILE A 913 19.22 -28.79 -12.33
N LEU A 914 19.98 -29.37 -11.40
CA LEU A 914 19.63 -30.64 -10.76
C LEU A 914 18.45 -30.51 -9.79
N ASN A 915 18.17 -29.30 -9.29
CA ASN A 915 16.98 -28.98 -8.50
C ASN A 915 15.71 -28.72 -9.35
N CYS A 916 15.81 -28.63 -10.69
CA CYS A 916 14.62 -28.59 -11.54
C CYS A 916 13.89 -29.95 -11.50
N SER A 917 12.58 -29.93 -11.31
CA SER A 917 11.76 -31.15 -11.34
C SER A 917 11.05 -31.37 -12.67
N THR A 918 10.80 -30.31 -13.45
CA THR A 918 10.13 -30.40 -14.75
C THR A 918 10.83 -29.59 -15.85
N SER A 919 10.53 -29.91 -17.11
CA SER A 919 11.02 -29.16 -18.28
C SER A 919 10.60 -27.67 -18.21
N ASN A 920 9.41 -27.39 -17.66
CA ASN A 920 8.93 -26.03 -17.40
C ASN A 920 9.79 -25.25 -16.39
N ASP A 921 10.45 -25.92 -15.44
CA ASP A 921 11.31 -25.26 -14.46
C ASP A 921 12.67 -24.90 -15.08
N LEU A 922 13.18 -25.74 -15.97
CA LEU A 922 14.35 -25.43 -16.79
C LEU A 922 14.10 -24.20 -17.70
N ILE A 923 12.91 -24.10 -18.29
CA ILE A 923 12.48 -22.94 -19.09
C ILE A 923 12.43 -21.66 -18.24
N LYS A 924 11.89 -21.70 -17.02
CA LYS A 924 11.91 -20.56 -16.06
C LYS A 924 13.34 -20.17 -15.66
N LEU A 925 14.23 -21.14 -15.49
CA LEU A 925 15.63 -20.94 -15.09
C LEU A 925 16.41 -20.18 -16.18
N LEU A 926 16.20 -20.55 -17.46
CA LEU A 926 16.73 -19.83 -18.62
C LEU A 926 16.11 -18.43 -18.75
N ALA A 927 14.78 -18.32 -18.64
CA ALA A 927 14.06 -17.05 -18.79
C ALA A 927 14.41 -15.99 -17.73
N THR A 928 14.85 -16.41 -16.53
CA THR A 928 15.29 -15.50 -15.46
C THR A 928 16.77 -15.09 -15.55
N THR A 929 17.50 -15.49 -16.60
CA THR A 929 18.97 -15.34 -16.74
C THR A 929 19.78 -16.01 -15.61
N SER A 930 19.14 -16.92 -14.85
CA SER A 930 19.76 -17.63 -13.72
C SER A 930 20.86 -18.60 -14.15
N ALA A 931 20.78 -19.09 -15.38
CA ALA A 931 21.84 -19.67 -16.20
C ALA A 931 21.54 -19.40 -17.68
N SER A 932 22.52 -19.59 -18.55
CA SER A 932 22.36 -19.52 -20.01
C SER A 932 22.51 -20.90 -20.66
N GLU A 933 21.89 -21.09 -21.82
CA GLU A 933 21.93 -22.37 -22.55
C GLU A 933 23.37 -22.87 -22.87
N PRO A 934 24.36 -22.01 -23.22
CA PRO A 934 25.76 -22.43 -23.32
C PRO A 934 26.35 -22.95 -22.00
N GLU A 935 26.01 -22.35 -20.86
CA GLU A 935 26.46 -22.83 -19.54
C GLU A 935 25.88 -24.22 -19.21
N ILE A 936 24.62 -24.48 -19.57
CA ILE A 936 23.99 -25.80 -19.41
C ILE A 936 24.68 -26.83 -20.30
N ASN A 937 24.88 -26.53 -21.58
CA ASN A 937 25.46 -27.47 -22.54
C ASN A 937 26.95 -27.76 -22.24
N TRP A 938 27.73 -26.75 -21.84
CA TRP A 938 29.11 -26.97 -21.40
C TRP A 938 29.18 -27.91 -20.20
N LEU A 939 28.26 -27.78 -19.22
CA LEU A 939 28.18 -28.68 -18.08
C LEU A 939 27.78 -30.11 -18.49
N LYS A 940 26.77 -30.26 -19.38
CA LYS A 940 26.36 -31.55 -19.96
C LYS A 940 27.52 -32.28 -20.62
N GLU A 941 28.43 -31.57 -21.28
CA GLU A 941 29.58 -32.16 -21.94
C GLU A 941 30.72 -32.46 -20.94
N ASN A 942 31.17 -31.43 -20.22
CA ASN A 942 32.49 -31.39 -19.56
C ASN A 942 32.49 -31.65 -18.04
N TYR A 943 31.33 -31.63 -17.35
CA TYR A 943 31.30 -31.63 -15.88
C TYR A 943 30.25 -32.54 -15.21
N LEU A 944 29.10 -32.81 -15.85
CA LEU A 944 28.10 -33.71 -15.28
C LEU A 944 28.56 -35.18 -15.38
N SER A 945 28.32 -35.95 -14.32
CA SER A 945 28.47 -37.40 -14.33
C SER A 945 27.36 -38.08 -15.15
N SER A 946 27.55 -39.35 -15.53
CA SER A 946 26.56 -40.09 -16.34
C SER A 946 25.16 -40.14 -15.73
N ALA A 947 25.05 -40.22 -14.39
CA ALA A 947 23.78 -40.20 -13.67
C ALA A 947 23.12 -38.80 -13.72
N GLU A 948 23.90 -37.74 -13.54
CA GLU A 948 23.41 -36.35 -13.61
C GLU A 948 22.98 -35.97 -15.03
N LYS A 949 23.67 -36.48 -16.06
CA LYS A 949 23.24 -36.35 -17.46
C LYS A 949 21.89 -37.05 -17.69
N GLN A 950 21.70 -38.26 -17.15
CA GLN A 950 20.42 -38.97 -17.22
C GLN A 950 19.29 -38.24 -16.50
N GLN A 951 19.54 -37.71 -15.29
CA GLN A 951 18.58 -36.89 -14.55
C GLN A 951 18.14 -35.66 -15.36
N LEU A 952 19.09 -34.95 -15.98
CA LEU A 952 18.78 -33.79 -16.80
C LEU A 952 17.96 -34.15 -18.05
N THR A 953 18.28 -35.26 -18.73
CA THR A 953 17.45 -35.76 -19.84
C THR A 953 16.04 -36.16 -19.40
N LEU A 954 15.85 -36.68 -18.18
CA LEU A 954 14.51 -36.97 -17.64
C LEU A 954 13.72 -35.69 -17.34
N ILE A 955 14.38 -34.66 -16.79
CA ILE A 955 13.78 -33.33 -16.57
C ILE A 955 13.35 -32.72 -17.91
N GLU A 956 14.22 -32.72 -18.92
CA GLU A 956 13.96 -32.10 -20.23
C GLU A 956 12.76 -32.74 -20.97
N ASN A 957 12.55 -34.05 -20.83
CA ASN A 957 11.44 -34.77 -21.48
C ASN A 957 10.11 -34.74 -20.69
N SER A 958 10.01 -34.01 -19.57
CA SER A 958 8.83 -34.03 -18.70
C SER A 958 7.82 -32.90 -19.02
N THR A 959 6.77 -33.21 -19.79
CA THR A 959 5.70 -32.25 -20.14
C THR A 959 4.28 -32.83 -20.07
N GLN A 960 3.50 -32.34 -19.09
CA GLN A 960 2.03 -32.38 -18.92
C GLN A 960 1.28 -33.74 -19.02
N GLY A 961 0.60 -34.15 -17.93
CA GLY A 961 -0.26 -35.35 -17.97
C GLY A 961 -0.98 -35.83 -16.70
N ASN A 962 -1.70 -34.96 -15.98
CA ASN A 962 -2.77 -35.30 -15.01
C ASN A 962 -2.51 -36.10 -13.70
N LEU A 963 -3.52 -35.96 -12.83
CA LEU A 963 -3.82 -36.54 -11.51
C LEU A 963 -3.35 -37.98 -11.19
N PHE A 964 -2.97 -38.16 -9.92
CA PHE A 964 -2.92 -39.41 -9.12
C PHE A 964 -2.26 -40.65 -9.74
N LEU A 965 -1.08 -41.02 -9.20
CA LEU A 965 -0.82 -42.37 -8.65
C LEU A 965 0.48 -42.37 -7.82
N VAL A 966 0.48 -43.11 -6.71
CA VAL A 966 1.67 -43.40 -5.88
C VAL A 966 1.88 -44.91 -5.90
N PRO A 967 3.12 -45.37 -6.10
CA PRO A 967 3.66 -46.39 -5.20
C PRO A 967 5.03 -46.02 -4.60
N GLU A 968 5.30 -46.58 -3.43
CA GLU A 968 6.39 -46.29 -2.52
C GLU A 968 7.78 -46.78 -2.98
N ARG A 969 8.85 -46.28 -2.34
CA ARG A 969 10.11 -47.03 -2.20
C ARG A 969 10.71 -46.91 -0.79
N SER A 970 10.75 -48.06 -0.13
CA SER A 970 11.62 -48.54 0.95
C SER A 970 12.64 -47.57 1.58
N SER A 971 12.50 -47.36 2.89
CA SER A 971 13.51 -46.71 3.75
C SER A 971 14.66 -47.66 4.13
N VAL A 972 15.87 -47.11 4.24
CA VAL A 972 16.94 -47.67 5.09
C VAL A 972 16.80 -47.01 6.47
N ILE A 973 16.79 -47.80 7.55
CA ILE A 973 16.54 -47.29 8.91
C ILE A 973 17.88 -47.01 9.60
N GLU A 974 18.12 -45.73 9.88
CA GLU A 974 19.14 -45.25 10.81
C GLU A 974 18.41 -44.82 12.10
N TYR A 975 18.42 -45.67 13.13
CA TYR A 975 17.60 -45.49 14.33
C TYR A 975 17.98 -44.23 15.12
N LYS A 976 17.00 -43.42 15.48
CA LYS A 976 17.22 -42.32 16.43
C LYS A 976 17.17 -42.83 17.86
N MET A 977 18.03 -42.26 18.71
CA MET A 977 18.10 -42.57 20.15
C MET A 977 16.74 -42.49 20.86
N SER A 978 15.85 -41.59 20.43
CA SER A 978 14.47 -41.46 20.91
C SER A 978 13.62 -42.72 20.69
N GLU A 979 13.74 -43.36 19.52
CA GLU A 979 12.93 -44.52 19.13
C GLU A 979 13.32 -45.76 19.95
N ILE A 980 14.60 -45.88 20.32
CA ILE A 980 15.10 -46.96 21.19
C ILE A 980 14.58 -46.77 22.62
N ILE A 981 14.60 -45.53 23.14
CA ILE A 981 14.09 -45.20 24.48
C ILE A 981 12.57 -45.42 24.56
N GLU A 982 11.82 -44.98 23.56
CA GLU A 982 10.37 -45.21 23.46
C GLU A 982 10.04 -46.72 23.38
N SER A 983 10.82 -47.49 22.61
CA SER A 983 10.71 -48.95 22.56
C SER A 983 10.94 -49.61 23.93
N ILE A 984 11.87 -49.08 24.73
CA ILE A 984 12.13 -49.55 26.11
C ILE A 984 10.96 -49.23 27.05
N ASP A 985 10.36 -48.04 26.99
CA ASP A 985 9.17 -47.74 27.80
C ASP A 985 7.97 -48.62 27.41
N ILE A 986 7.80 -48.94 26.12
CA ILE A 986 6.79 -49.90 25.66
C ILE A 986 7.05 -51.30 26.25
N GLN A 987 8.30 -51.80 26.26
CA GLN A 987 8.60 -53.10 26.87
C GLN A 987 8.47 -53.09 28.40
N MET A 988 8.91 -52.03 29.10
CA MET A 988 8.74 -51.92 30.56
C MET A 988 7.26 -51.93 30.95
N ASN A 989 6.41 -51.23 30.19
CA ASN A 989 4.96 -51.28 30.38
C ASN A 989 4.39 -52.69 30.10
N ARG A 990 4.89 -53.39 29.07
CA ARG A 990 4.50 -54.79 28.75
C ARG A 990 4.74 -55.73 29.93
N VAL A 991 5.92 -55.67 30.55
CA VAL A 991 6.32 -56.56 31.67
C VAL A 991 5.88 -56.04 33.05
N GLY A 992 5.07 -54.96 33.11
CA GLY A 992 4.58 -54.38 34.36
C GLY A 992 5.67 -53.79 35.27
N TRP A 993 6.82 -53.38 34.72
CA TRP A 993 7.92 -52.81 35.51
C TRP A 993 7.70 -51.32 35.79
N SER A 994 7.66 -50.97 37.08
CA SER A 994 7.67 -49.56 37.50
C SER A 994 9.00 -48.87 37.12
N LYS A 995 8.97 -47.54 37.05
CA LYS A 995 10.18 -46.71 36.82
C LYS A 995 11.26 -47.01 37.85
N GLU A 996 10.89 -47.25 39.11
CA GLU A 996 11.81 -47.61 40.19
C GLU A 996 12.47 -48.98 39.97
N LYS A 997 11.70 -50.00 39.57
CA LYS A 997 12.24 -51.34 39.27
C LYS A 997 13.21 -51.30 38.08
N GLY A 998 12.88 -50.54 37.04
CA GLY A 998 13.81 -50.30 35.92
C GLY A 998 15.08 -49.56 36.35
N ARG A 999 14.94 -48.50 37.18
CA ARG A 999 16.08 -47.75 37.74
C ARG A 999 16.99 -48.63 38.61
N GLN A 1000 16.43 -49.53 39.40
CA GLN A 1000 17.20 -50.50 40.19
C GLN A 1000 18.00 -51.44 39.29
N TYR A 1001 17.36 -52.06 38.30
CA TYR A 1001 18.05 -52.94 37.34
C TYR A 1001 19.19 -52.22 36.59
N LEU A 1002 19.02 -50.95 36.23
CA LEU A 1002 20.05 -50.15 35.56
C LEU A 1002 21.23 -49.77 36.47
N MET A 1003 20.99 -49.61 37.77
CA MET A 1003 22.04 -49.45 38.77
C MET A 1003 22.79 -50.76 39.02
N GLU A 1004 22.09 -51.89 39.10
CA GLU A 1004 22.67 -53.21 39.36
C GLU A 1004 23.44 -53.77 38.14
N THR A 1005 22.96 -53.53 36.92
CA THR A 1005 23.53 -54.08 35.68
C THR A 1005 24.57 -53.16 35.03
N TYR A 1006 24.31 -51.85 35.01
CA TYR A 1006 25.12 -50.87 34.25
C TYR A 1006 25.69 -49.73 35.13
N GLY A 1007 25.46 -49.74 36.45
CA GLY A 1007 25.94 -48.70 37.37
C GLY A 1007 25.29 -47.32 37.15
N LYS A 1008 24.17 -47.23 36.43
CA LYS A 1008 23.63 -45.96 35.89
C LYS A 1008 22.21 -45.67 36.39
N LYS A 1009 22.03 -44.49 37.00
CA LYS A 1009 20.74 -44.04 37.58
C LYS A 1009 19.62 -43.78 36.55
N SER A 1010 19.93 -43.71 35.25
CA SER A 1010 18.96 -43.40 34.18
C SER A 1010 19.43 -43.93 32.83
N ARG A 1011 18.45 -44.30 31.99
CA ARG A 1011 18.65 -44.77 30.60
C ARG A 1011 19.39 -43.73 29.73
N ILE A 1012 19.27 -42.44 30.06
CA ILE A 1012 19.93 -41.33 29.35
C ILE A 1012 21.47 -41.37 29.50
N HIS A 1013 22.00 -42.18 30.42
CA HIS A 1013 23.44 -42.38 30.61
C HIS A 1013 23.96 -43.69 30.00
N LEU A 1014 23.10 -44.50 29.38
CA LEU A 1014 23.48 -45.68 28.62
C LEU A 1014 23.98 -45.26 27.22
N SER A 1015 24.88 -46.06 26.67
CA SER A 1015 25.24 -46.05 25.26
C SER A 1015 24.25 -46.82 24.41
N ASP A 1016 24.29 -46.61 23.10
CA ASP A 1016 23.38 -47.18 22.10
C ASP A 1016 23.32 -48.72 22.21
N ASN A 1017 24.46 -49.39 22.41
CA ASN A 1017 24.50 -50.84 22.63
C ASN A 1017 23.85 -51.27 23.95
N GLU A 1018 24.14 -50.59 25.06
CA GLU A 1018 23.53 -50.90 26.38
C GLU A 1018 22.01 -50.66 26.36
N LEU A 1019 21.52 -49.71 25.56
CA LEU A 1019 20.08 -49.49 25.33
C LEU A 1019 19.46 -50.63 24.51
N LEU A 1020 20.14 -51.11 23.47
CA LEU A 1020 19.68 -52.24 22.66
C LEU A 1020 19.65 -53.53 23.51
N GLU A 1021 20.68 -53.79 24.30
CA GLU A 1021 20.74 -54.88 25.28
C GLU A 1021 19.60 -54.80 26.29
N PHE A 1022 19.41 -53.65 26.96
CA PHE A 1022 18.33 -53.50 27.96
C PHE A 1022 16.94 -53.65 27.34
N ARG A 1023 16.72 -53.11 26.13
CA ARG A 1023 15.49 -53.29 25.35
C ARG A 1023 15.23 -54.75 25.04
N ASP A 1024 16.23 -55.49 24.60
CA ASP A 1024 16.07 -56.87 24.14
C ASP A 1024 16.05 -57.87 25.31
N TYR A 1025 16.68 -57.55 26.44
CA TYR A 1025 16.44 -58.18 27.73
C TYR A 1025 14.97 -58.04 28.16
N LEU A 1026 14.41 -56.82 28.12
CA LEU A 1026 12.98 -56.60 28.44
C LEU A 1026 12.02 -57.30 27.46
N LYS A 1027 12.43 -57.54 26.21
CA LYS A 1027 11.65 -58.39 25.28
C LYS A 1027 11.71 -59.88 25.65
N SER A 1028 12.83 -60.35 26.21
CA SER A 1028 13.06 -61.75 26.58
C SER A 1028 12.39 -62.18 27.89
N LEU A 1029 11.93 -61.22 28.69
CA LEU A 1029 11.06 -61.45 29.85
C LEU A 1029 9.60 -61.58 29.39
N GLU A 1030 9.05 -62.79 29.37
CA GLU A 1030 7.59 -63.03 29.22
C GLU A 1030 6.80 -62.53 30.43
#